data_AF-A0A6G3SNQ5-F1
#
_entry.id   AF-A0A6G3SNQ5-F1
#
_cell.length_a   1.000
_cell.length_b   1.000
_cell.length_c   1.000
_cell.angle_alpha   90.00
_cell.angle_beta   90.00
_cell.angle_gamma   90.00
#
_symmetry.space_group_name_H-M   'P 1'
#
loop_
_entity.id
_entity.type
_entity.pdbx_description
1 polymer ?
#
loop_
_entity_poly.entity_id
_entity_poly.type
_entity_poly.pdbx_seq_one_letter_code
_entity_poly.pdbx_strand_id
1 'polypeptide(L)'
;MESGVPLDRVRPDVPVVRGERFVRRWSGGRHAGVRGLARGAGSSVYMVVHAALVAALAESGAGSDVVVGCPVSTRRGEGLEGVVGFFVNTVALRCDVGGGVSFGELLVRVRDADLGAFDRGDVPFNRVVEAVNPPRHPSRNPLFQVLLAQQHHVGRAPGLGGAPGTALPVSTGKAIFDMAIDFSELPGGGMELTVEFGSEVLDRSTVEAVVDGMERLLDGAVAGEDRVIRAVGRVPSVSEGVPEAERGVVAGEETVAVLRRLFSEVLDQPDVRDEDNFFDLGGHSLTAMRLINAIERELGVRPRVAALFGHPTPAGLAGHLPTDPSAPPELGGHAPVQGPVPLSYEQERLWILEAMSGVGTLYHVPWAWRTRGPLDTAALRGAMEDLITDHAILRTRFPQVNGVPVQDVLPAGRSPLDFAELATDEEKVADAVAAAARATFRLEDEPPVRVRVFTLRNDDHVILMCLHHMITDDRSMPLLAMELSRAYAARLGGGPVPGAPAHPQFADYARWQRRTSRIEPDSGGVGFWRGVLRGVPVESGVPLDRVRPDVPVVRGERFVRRWSGGRHAGVRGLARGAGSSVYMVVHAALVAALAESGAGSDVVVGCPVSTRRGEGLEGVVGFFVNTVALRCDVGGGVSFGELLVRVRDADLGAFDRGDVPFNRVVEAVNPPRHPSRNPLFQVLLAQQHHTRLVPDLDGGAVSTPFPVASSEAAFDLAIAFSELPGGGMELTVEFGSEVLDRSTVEAVVDGMERLLDGAVAGEDRVIRAVGRVPSVSEGVPEAERGVVAGEETVAVLRRLFSEVLDQPDVRDEDNFFDLGGHSLTAMRLLARVKEHFGVRVPVRTLMKKPRLLSLAGEIESRADGDVQRR
;
A
#
# COMPACT_ATOMS: atom_id res chain seq x y z
N MET A 1 -25.08 -47.27 -17.24
CA MET A 1 -23.97 -46.99 -18.18
C MET A 1 -24.12 -45.52 -18.57
N GLU A 2 -23.83 -44.63 -17.63
CA GLU A 2 -22.49 -44.06 -17.36
C GLU A 2 -22.07 -43.09 -18.47
N SER A 3 -22.52 -41.86 -18.32
CA SER A 3 -21.83 -40.70 -18.88
C SER A 3 -21.92 -39.59 -17.83
N GLY A 4 -21.07 -39.70 -16.80
CA GLY A 4 -20.79 -38.60 -15.89
C GLY A 4 -20.12 -37.50 -16.71
N VAL A 5 -20.76 -36.34 -16.79
CA VAL A 5 -20.17 -35.16 -17.45
C VAL A 5 -19.18 -34.55 -16.45
N PRO A 6 -17.89 -34.41 -16.79
CA PRO A 6 -16.92 -33.79 -15.89
C PRO A 6 -17.22 -32.28 -15.79
N LEU A 7 -17.16 -31.75 -14.57
CA LEU A 7 -17.32 -30.32 -14.24
C LEU A 7 -16.10 -29.46 -14.62
N ASP A 8 -15.32 -29.89 -15.60
CA ASP A 8 -14.05 -29.26 -15.98
C ASP A 8 -14.17 -28.52 -17.31
N ARG A 9 -14.81 -27.35 -17.27
CA ARG A 9 -14.59 -26.31 -18.30
C ARG A 9 -13.74 -25.19 -17.72
N VAL A 10 -12.60 -24.94 -18.37
CA VAL A 10 -11.70 -23.82 -18.11
C VAL A 10 -12.47 -22.52 -18.35
N ARG A 11 -12.63 -21.69 -17.30
CA ARG A 11 -13.24 -20.36 -17.39
C ARG A 11 -12.27 -19.37 -18.07
N PRO A 12 -12.77 -18.42 -18.90
CA PRO A 12 -12.05 -17.17 -19.17
C PRO A 12 -12.06 -16.24 -17.94
N ASP A 13 -11.06 -15.37 -17.84
CA ASP A 13 -10.72 -14.51 -16.68
C ASP A 13 -11.75 -13.41 -16.34
N VAL A 14 -12.99 -13.78 -16.01
CA VAL A 14 -14.05 -12.84 -15.57
C VAL A 14 -14.64 -13.30 -14.22
N PRO A 15 -14.76 -12.40 -13.22
CA PRO A 15 -15.26 -12.75 -11.88
C PRO A 15 -16.79 -12.99 -11.82
N VAL A 16 -17.53 -12.70 -12.89
CA VAL A 16 -18.97 -12.91 -13.00
C VAL A 16 -19.26 -13.53 -14.35
N VAL A 17 -19.85 -14.72 -14.35
CA VAL A 17 -20.23 -15.45 -15.57
C VAL A 17 -21.70 -15.24 -15.89
N ARG A 18 -22.10 -15.53 -17.14
CA ARG A 18 -23.52 -15.54 -17.51
C ARG A 18 -24.30 -16.46 -16.57
N GLY A 19 -25.28 -15.89 -15.88
CA GLY A 19 -26.11 -16.58 -14.90
C GLY A 19 -27.43 -17.05 -15.51
N GLU A 20 -27.80 -18.30 -15.24
CA GLU A 20 -29.15 -18.81 -15.46
C GLU A 20 -29.86 -19.02 -14.12
N ARG A 21 -31.20 -18.90 -14.13
CA ARG A 21 -32.04 -19.04 -12.95
C ARG A 21 -33.27 -19.87 -13.25
N PHE A 22 -33.66 -20.73 -12.31
CA PHE A 22 -34.99 -21.34 -12.27
C PHE A 22 -35.56 -21.37 -10.86
N VAL A 23 -36.86 -21.63 -10.76
CA VAL A 23 -37.59 -21.70 -9.48
C VAL A 23 -38.18 -23.09 -9.31
N ARG A 24 -38.10 -23.65 -8.11
CA ARG A 24 -38.79 -24.88 -7.67
C ARG A 24 -39.74 -24.55 -6.53
N ARG A 25 -40.94 -25.09 -6.57
CA ARG A 25 -41.96 -24.91 -5.53
C ARG A 25 -42.29 -26.24 -4.89
N TRP A 26 -42.15 -26.31 -3.58
CA TRP A 26 -42.51 -27.47 -2.77
C TRP A 26 -43.94 -27.33 -2.27
N SER A 27 -44.64 -28.45 -2.28
CA SER A 27 -45.99 -28.54 -1.72
C SER A 27 -45.98 -28.29 -0.21
N GLY A 28 -47.13 -27.88 0.33
CA GLY A 28 -47.31 -27.78 1.79
C GLY A 28 -47.04 -29.09 2.51
N GLY A 29 -47.32 -30.24 1.87
CA GLY A 29 -47.03 -31.57 2.41
C GLY A 29 -45.53 -31.85 2.56
N ARG A 30 -44.74 -31.64 1.50
CA ARG A 30 -43.27 -31.82 1.55
C ARG A 30 -42.65 -30.90 2.59
N HIS A 31 -43.05 -29.62 2.59
CA HIS A 31 -42.58 -28.64 3.57
C HIS A 31 -42.93 -29.03 5.02
N ALA A 32 -44.15 -29.53 5.27
CA ALA A 32 -44.55 -30.01 6.59
C ALA A 32 -43.72 -31.23 7.03
N GLY A 33 -43.40 -32.14 6.10
CA GLY A 33 -42.49 -33.27 6.33
C GLY A 33 -41.08 -32.81 6.72
N VAL A 34 -40.49 -31.88 5.97
CA VAL A 34 -39.17 -31.29 6.26
C VAL A 34 -39.15 -30.62 7.64
N ARG A 35 -40.20 -29.85 7.99
CA ARG A 35 -40.36 -29.29 9.34
C ARG A 35 -40.49 -30.38 10.42
N GLY A 36 -41.09 -31.52 10.08
CA GLY A 36 -41.18 -32.71 10.93
C GLY A 36 -39.81 -33.31 11.21
N LEU A 37 -39.00 -33.53 10.17
CA LEU A 37 -37.62 -34.00 10.28
C LEU A 37 -36.77 -33.04 11.12
N ALA A 38 -36.86 -31.74 10.85
CA ALA A 38 -36.17 -30.69 11.60
C ALA A 38 -36.48 -30.79 13.10
N ARG A 39 -37.77 -30.86 13.47
CA ARG A 39 -38.20 -31.02 14.87
C ARG A 39 -37.70 -32.33 15.48
N GLY A 40 -37.78 -33.44 14.76
CA GLY A 40 -37.35 -34.76 15.25
C GLY A 40 -35.86 -34.85 15.53
N ALA A 41 -35.04 -34.14 14.76
CA ALA A 41 -33.58 -34.11 14.89
C ALA A 41 -33.06 -32.95 15.76
N GLY A 42 -33.93 -32.07 16.26
CA GLY A 42 -33.52 -30.83 16.96
C GLY A 42 -32.77 -29.85 16.05
N SER A 43 -33.09 -29.85 14.75
CA SER A 43 -32.45 -29.05 13.71
C SER A 43 -33.40 -27.96 13.19
N SER A 44 -32.87 -26.98 12.46
CA SER A 44 -33.66 -26.02 11.70
C SER A 44 -34.04 -26.56 10.31
N VAL A 45 -35.01 -25.92 9.63
CA VAL A 45 -35.32 -26.23 8.22
C VAL A 45 -34.08 -26.03 7.35
N TYR A 46 -33.28 -24.99 7.61
CA TYR A 46 -32.00 -24.77 6.93
C TYR A 46 -31.08 -25.98 7.02
N MET A 47 -30.85 -26.51 8.21
CA MET A 47 -29.96 -27.67 8.42
C MET A 47 -30.44 -28.93 7.69
N VAL A 48 -31.76 -29.13 7.59
CA VAL A 48 -32.32 -30.26 6.83
C VAL A 48 -32.09 -30.09 5.32
N VAL A 49 -32.30 -28.87 4.79
CA VAL A 49 -32.01 -28.56 3.38
C VAL A 49 -30.51 -28.63 3.09
N HIS A 50 -29.68 -28.15 4.02
CA HIS A 50 -28.23 -28.20 3.92
C HIS A 50 -27.73 -29.65 3.89
N ALA A 51 -28.22 -30.53 4.77
CA ALA A 51 -27.91 -31.96 4.78
C ALA A 51 -28.27 -32.64 3.45
N ALA A 52 -29.44 -32.32 2.88
CA ALA A 52 -29.84 -32.85 1.59
C ALA A 52 -28.99 -32.30 0.42
N LEU A 53 -28.57 -31.04 0.48
CA LEU A 53 -27.68 -30.44 -0.52
C LEU A 53 -26.30 -31.09 -0.50
N VAL A 54 -25.64 -31.21 0.66
CA VAL A 54 -24.30 -31.81 0.74
C VAL A 54 -24.32 -33.29 0.36
N ALA A 55 -25.39 -34.01 0.71
CA ALA A 55 -25.60 -35.39 0.26
C ALA A 55 -25.73 -35.48 -1.25
N ALA A 56 -26.57 -34.64 -1.87
CA ALA A 56 -26.77 -34.63 -3.32
C ALA A 56 -25.49 -34.25 -4.08
N LEU A 57 -24.71 -33.29 -3.57
CA LEU A 57 -23.41 -32.91 -4.13
C LEU A 57 -22.39 -34.05 -4.02
N ALA A 58 -22.33 -34.73 -2.87
CA ALA A 58 -21.46 -35.88 -2.66
C ALA A 58 -21.81 -37.06 -3.60
N GLU A 59 -23.10 -37.35 -3.79
CA GLU A 59 -23.57 -38.37 -4.76
C GLU A 59 -23.32 -37.95 -6.22
N SER A 60 -23.15 -36.65 -6.48
CA SER A 60 -22.89 -36.08 -7.80
C SER A 60 -21.41 -35.90 -8.13
N GLY A 61 -20.49 -36.34 -7.26
CA GLY A 61 -19.04 -36.33 -7.52
C GLY A 61 -18.25 -35.20 -6.87
N ALA A 62 -18.84 -34.43 -5.94
CA ALA A 62 -18.11 -33.39 -5.19
C ALA A 62 -17.08 -33.95 -4.19
N GLY A 63 -17.08 -35.27 -3.96
CA GLY A 63 -16.30 -35.93 -2.92
C GLY A 63 -17.06 -36.01 -1.59
N SER A 64 -16.39 -36.58 -0.58
CA SER A 64 -16.97 -36.74 0.76
C SER A 64 -16.88 -35.48 1.62
N ASP A 65 -15.99 -34.54 1.31
CA ASP A 65 -15.77 -33.32 2.09
C ASP A 65 -16.30 -32.10 1.32
N VAL A 66 -17.47 -31.62 1.71
CA VAL A 66 -18.23 -30.59 1.00
C VAL A 66 -18.27 -29.30 1.83
N VAL A 67 -17.97 -28.16 1.20
CA VAL A 67 -18.06 -26.84 1.84
C VAL A 67 -19.12 -26.00 1.14
N VAL A 68 -20.09 -25.48 1.91
CA VAL A 68 -21.17 -24.61 1.45
C VAL A 68 -21.11 -23.27 2.16
N GLY A 69 -21.30 -22.17 1.44
CA GLY A 69 -21.42 -20.85 2.04
C GLY A 69 -22.83 -20.56 2.53
N CYS A 70 -22.95 -19.95 3.71
CA CYS A 70 -24.21 -19.49 4.27
C CYS A 70 -24.14 -18.01 4.63
N PRO A 71 -25.01 -17.14 4.09
CA PRO A 71 -25.14 -15.79 4.62
C PRO A 71 -25.79 -15.85 6.01
N VAL A 72 -25.24 -15.11 6.96
CA VAL A 72 -25.74 -15.01 8.34
C VAL A 72 -25.92 -13.55 8.72
N SER A 73 -26.93 -13.27 9.53
CA SER A 73 -27.17 -11.93 10.05
C SER A 73 -26.17 -11.58 11.14
N THR A 74 -25.55 -10.40 11.06
CA THR A 74 -24.70 -9.84 12.13
C THR A 74 -25.46 -8.93 13.09
N ARG A 75 -26.80 -8.88 13.00
CA ARG A 75 -27.65 -8.13 13.95
C ARG A 75 -27.72 -8.82 15.31
N ARG A 76 -26.63 -8.76 16.10
CA ARG A 76 -26.51 -9.33 17.45
C ARG A 76 -26.40 -8.19 18.46
N GLY A 77 -27.55 -7.60 18.83
CA GLY A 77 -27.62 -6.53 19.82
C GLY A 77 -29.03 -5.97 19.95
N GLU A 78 -29.45 -5.67 21.18
CA GLU A 78 -30.73 -4.98 21.41
C GLU A 78 -30.73 -3.64 20.66
N GLY A 79 -31.80 -3.36 19.91
CA GLY A 79 -31.95 -2.12 19.14
C GLY A 79 -31.49 -2.16 17.67
N LEU A 80 -30.85 -3.25 17.21
CA LEU A 80 -30.39 -3.35 15.81
C LEU A 80 -31.47 -3.82 14.81
N GLU A 81 -32.61 -4.31 15.27
CA GLU A 81 -33.68 -4.82 14.39
C GLU A 81 -34.27 -3.74 13.48
N GLY A 82 -34.36 -2.50 13.97
CA GLY A 82 -34.87 -1.34 13.22
C GLY A 82 -33.81 -0.60 12.39
N VAL A 83 -32.54 -0.98 12.49
CA VAL A 83 -31.44 -0.26 11.83
C VAL A 83 -31.35 -0.68 10.36
N VAL A 84 -31.47 0.30 9.47
CA VAL A 84 -31.22 0.11 8.04
C VAL A 84 -29.72 0.13 7.81
N GLY A 85 -29.16 -0.96 7.28
CA GLY A 85 -27.73 -1.12 7.05
C GLY A 85 -27.38 -2.51 6.56
N PHE A 86 -26.10 -2.73 6.21
CA PHE A 86 -25.59 -4.02 5.73
C PHE A 86 -25.14 -4.88 6.91
N PHE A 87 -25.99 -5.82 7.33
CA PHE A 87 -25.74 -6.70 8.47
C PHE A 87 -25.69 -8.17 8.05
N VAL A 88 -24.94 -8.45 6.98
CA VAL A 88 -24.78 -9.81 6.45
C VAL A 88 -23.29 -10.15 6.48
N ASN A 89 -22.95 -11.24 7.14
CA ASN A 89 -21.67 -11.92 7.00
C ASN A 89 -21.90 -13.25 6.25
N THR A 90 -20.84 -13.93 5.84
CA THR A 90 -20.94 -15.26 5.22
C THR A 90 -20.04 -16.23 5.98
N VAL A 91 -20.58 -17.39 6.35
CA VAL A 91 -19.82 -18.47 7.00
C VAL A 91 -19.63 -19.63 6.04
N ALA A 92 -18.50 -20.32 6.15
CA ALA A 92 -18.23 -21.55 5.42
C ALA A 92 -18.61 -22.76 6.29
N LEU A 93 -19.49 -23.62 5.77
CA LEU A 93 -20.00 -24.81 6.44
C LEU A 93 -19.35 -26.04 5.80
N ARG A 94 -18.31 -26.59 6.44
CA ARG A 94 -17.61 -27.81 5.99
C ARG A 94 -18.27 -29.04 6.60
N CYS A 95 -18.66 -30.00 5.77
CA CYS A 95 -19.32 -31.22 6.19
C CYS A 95 -18.67 -32.46 5.56
N ASP A 96 -18.34 -33.45 6.39
CA ASP A 96 -17.87 -34.76 5.95
C ASP A 96 -19.04 -35.75 5.79
N VAL A 97 -19.36 -36.04 4.54
CA VAL A 97 -20.37 -36.99 4.03
C VAL A 97 -19.79 -38.41 3.86
N GLY A 98 -18.51 -38.61 4.20
CA GLY A 98 -17.83 -39.90 4.10
C GLY A 98 -18.37 -40.97 5.06
N GLY A 99 -18.08 -42.22 4.74
CA GLY A 99 -18.32 -43.38 5.62
C GLY A 99 -19.61 -44.15 5.38
N GLY A 100 -20.40 -43.83 4.35
CA GLY A 100 -21.65 -44.54 4.09
C GLY A 100 -22.69 -44.31 5.18
N VAL A 101 -22.85 -43.05 5.59
CA VAL A 101 -23.78 -42.64 6.64
C VAL A 101 -25.22 -42.61 6.17
N SER A 102 -26.14 -42.84 7.11
CA SER A 102 -27.55 -42.63 6.86
C SER A 102 -27.89 -41.13 6.78
N PHE A 103 -29.04 -40.79 6.20
CA PHE A 103 -29.47 -39.38 6.12
C PHE A 103 -29.69 -38.79 7.51
N GLY A 104 -30.23 -39.57 8.45
CA GLY A 104 -30.39 -39.16 9.84
C GLY A 104 -29.05 -38.85 10.53
N GLU A 105 -28.05 -39.70 10.32
CA GLU A 105 -26.70 -39.50 10.86
C GLU A 105 -26.02 -38.26 10.24
N LEU A 106 -26.17 -38.06 8.93
CA LEU A 106 -25.65 -36.88 8.24
C LEU A 106 -26.32 -35.60 8.75
N LEU A 107 -27.63 -35.61 8.96
CA LEU A 107 -28.36 -34.46 9.50
C LEU A 107 -27.85 -34.04 10.88
N VAL A 108 -27.47 -35.00 11.73
CA VAL A 108 -26.85 -34.71 13.04
C VAL A 108 -25.47 -34.07 12.86
N ARG A 109 -24.64 -34.60 11.95
CA ARG A 109 -23.32 -34.00 11.65
C ARG A 109 -23.44 -32.57 11.13
N VAL A 110 -24.37 -32.33 10.21
CA VAL A 110 -24.63 -30.99 9.66
C VAL A 110 -25.14 -30.05 10.73
N ARG A 111 -26.09 -30.48 11.58
CA ARG A 111 -26.60 -29.66 12.69
C ARG A 111 -25.46 -29.19 13.60
N ASP A 112 -24.59 -30.10 14.02
CA ASP A 112 -23.52 -29.78 14.97
C ASP A 112 -22.44 -28.87 14.33
N ALA A 113 -22.11 -29.11 13.05
CA ALA A 113 -21.21 -28.25 12.28
C ALA A 113 -21.80 -26.84 12.07
N ASP A 114 -23.06 -26.75 11.67
CA ASP A 114 -23.78 -25.51 11.42
C ASP A 114 -23.90 -24.68 12.69
N LEU A 115 -24.28 -25.29 13.83
CA LEU A 115 -24.34 -24.59 15.12
C LEU A 115 -22.98 -24.02 15.53
N GLY A 116 -21.90 -24.82 15.39
CA GLY A 116 -20.55 -24.35 15.68
C GLY A 116 -20.10 -23.18 14.78
N ALA A 117 -20.47 -23.20 13.50
CA ALA A 117 -20.18 -22.11 12.58
C ALA A 117 -21.04 -20.87 12.85
N PHE A 118 -22.34 -21.06 13.14
CA PHE A 118 -23.26 -19.97 13.44
C PHE A 118 -22.91 -19.29 14.76
N ASP A 119 -22.47 -20.00 15.79
CA ASP A 119 -22.00 -19.38 17.04
C ASP A 119 -20.91 -18.33 16.77
N ARG A 120 -20.06 -18.59 15.77
CA ARG A 120 -18.96 -17.71 15.33
C ARG A 120 -19.29 -16.87 14.08
N GLY A 121 -20.57 -16.70 13.77
CA GLY A 121 -21.04 -15.98 12.58
C GLY A 121 -20.74 -14.47 12.59
N ASP A 122 -20.21 -13.94 13.69
CA ASP A 122 -19.66 -12.59 13.84
C ASP A 122 -18.22 -12.45 13.34
N VAL A 123 -17.46 -13.54 13.22
CA VAL A 123 -16.11 -13.53 12.66
C VAL A 123 -16.18 -13.20 11.16
N PRO A 124 -15.58 -12.09 10.69
CA PRO A 124 -15.68 -11.69 9.28
C PRO A 124 -15.15 -12.78 8.35
N PHE A 125 -15.87 -13.09 7.27
CA PHE A 125 -15.48 -14.13 6.30
C PHE A 125 -14.01 -14.02 5.85
N ASN A 126 -13.54 -12.80 5.59
CA ASN A 126 -12.15 -12.55 5.16
C ASN A 126 -11.12 -12.98 6.22
N ARG A 127 -11.44 -12.93 7.51
CA ARG A 127 -10.57 -13.44 8.59
C ARG A 127 -10.50 -14.96 8.56
N VAL A 128 -11.61 -15.64 8.25
CA VAL A 128 -11.62 -17.09 8.06
C VAL A 128 -10.78 -17.48 6.84
N VAL A 129 -10.89 -16.74 5.73
CA VAL A 129 -10.06 -16.94 4.53
C VAL A 129 -8.59 -16.71 4.81
N GLU A 130 -8.25 -15.65 5.55
CA GLU A 130 -6.86 -15.36 5.97
C GLU A 130 -6.30 -16.48 6.85
N ALA A 131 -7.09 -17.02 7.79
CA ALA A 131 -6.67 -18.07 8.71
C ALA A 131 -6.51 -19.45 8.03
N VAL A 132 -7.44 -19.80 7.14
CA VAL A 132 -7.39 -21.08 6.40
C VAL A 132 -6.34 -21.02 5.28
N ASN A 133 -6.07 -19.83 4.75
CA ASN A 133 -5.15 -19.58 3.63
C ASN A 133 -5.32 -20.56 2.45
N PRO A 134 -6.54 -20.73 1.91
CA PRO A 134 -6.79 -21.70 0.85
C PRO A 134 -6.11 -21.28 -0.47
N PRO A 135 -5.85 -22.22 -1.38
CA PRO A 135 -5.39 -21.91 -2.74
C PRO A 135 -6.30 -20.88 -3.41
N ARG A 136 -5.72 -19.74 -3.80
CA ARG A 136 -6.50 -18.63 -4.36
C ARG A 136 -6.64 -18.77 -5.86
N HIS A 137 -7.88 -18.79 -6.34
CA HIS A 137 -8.19 -18.67 -7.76
C HIS A 137 -8.88 -17.32 -8.02
N PRO A 138 -8.43 -16.54 -9.01
CA PRO A 138 -8.88 -15.15 -9.21
C PRO A 138 -10.38 -14.99 -9.50
N SER A 139 -11.06 -16.06 -9.91
CA SER A 139 -12.49 -16.07 -10.25
C SER A 139 -13.34 -17.04 -9.41
N ARG A 140 -12.82 -17.52 -8.27
CA ARG A 140 -13.55 -18.42 -7.37
C ARG A 140 -13.56 -17.89 -5.96
N ASN A 141 -14.64 -18.13 -5.22
CA ASN A 141 -14.65 -17.85 -3.80
C ASN A 141 -13.63 -18.79 -3.12
N PRO A 142 -12.80 -18.27 -2.20
CA PRO A 142 -11.65 -18.99 -1.66
C PRO A 142 -11.99 -20.25 -0.86
N LEU A 143 -13.22 -20.40 -0.36
CA LEU A 143 -13.59 -21.52 0.53
C LEU A 143 -14.72 -22.41 0.00
N PHE A 144 -15.63 -21.88 -0.83
CA PHE A 144 -16.77 -22.65 -1.36
C PHE A 144 -17.21 -22.11 -2.72
N GLN A 145 -17.80 -22.96 -3.56
CA GLN A 145 -18.42 -22.51 -4.83
C GLN A 145 -19.95 -22.64 -4.83
N VAL A 146 -20.52 -23.21 -3.77
CA VAL A 146 -21.96 -23.38 -3.59
C VAL A 146 -22.42 -22.51 -2.43
N LEU A 147 -23.44 -21.69 -2.65
CA LEU A 147 -24.09 -20.88 -1.62
C LEU A 147 -25.50 -21.44 -1.32
N LEU A 148 -25.84 -21.59 -0.05
CA LEU A 148 -27.19 -21.91 0.41
C LEU A 148 -27.68 -20.83 1.38
N ALA A 149 -28.80 -20.20 1.05
CA ALA A 149 -29.34 -19.09 1.80
C ALA A 149 -30.84 -19.29 2.10
N GLN A 150 -31.25 -18.96 3.33
CA GLN A 150 -32.66 -18.90 3.71
C GLN A 150 -33.12 -17.44 3.78
N GLN A 151 -34.18 -17.12 3.04
CA GLN A 151 -34.81 -15.81 3.09
C GLN A 151 -36.00 -15.83 4.05
N HIS A 152 -35.90 -15.03 5.11
CA HIS A 152 -36.96 -14.91 6.14
C HIS A 152 -38.04 -13.88 5.79
N HIS A 153 -37.84 -13.10 4.72
CA HIS A 153 -38.82 -12.14 4.21
C HIS A 153 -39.25 -12.55 2.80
N VAL A 154 -40.41 -13.18 2.69
CA VAL A 154 -41.08 -13.30 1.39
C VAL A 154 -41.49 -11.90 1.00
N GLY A 155 -40.80 -11.33 0.01
CA GLY A 155 -41.00 -9.96 -0.44
C GLY A 155 -42.47 -9.66 -0.70
N ARG A 156 -43.16 -9.07 0.28
CA ARG A 156 -44.42 -8.40 0.01
C ARG A 156 -44.06 -7.14 -0.74
N ALA A 157 -44.27 -7.15 -2.05
CA ALA A 157 -44.24 -5.91 -2.80
C ALA A 157 -45.22 -4.93 -2.12
N PRO A 158 -44.76 -3.74 -1.72
CA PRO A 158 -45.60 -2.82 -0.97
C PRO A 158 -46.82 -2.46 -1.81
N GLY A 159 -48.00 -2.55 -1.20
CA GLY A 159 -49.22 -2.07 -1.82
C GLY A 159 -49.30 -0.55 -1.73
N LEU A 160 -49.86 0.10 -2.77
CA LEU A 160 -50.13 1.53 -2.77
C LEU A 160 -51.65 1.73 -2.68
N GLY A 161 -52.12 2.39 -1.61
CA GLY A 161 -53.54 2.76 -1.48
C GLY A 161 -54.53 1.59 -1.48
N GLY A 162 -54.15 0.42 -0.96
CA GLY A 162 -55.00 -0.78 -0.94
C GLY A 162 -54.89 -1.68 -2.16
N ALA A 163 -54.16 -1.28 -3.21
CA ALA A 163 -53.80 -2.17 -4.31
C ALA A 163 -52.67 -3.12 -3.86
N PRO A 164 -52.81 -4.46 -3.99
CA PRO A 164 -51.75 -5.39 -3.62
C PRO A 164 -50.56 -5.24 -4.58
N GLY A 165 -49.35 -5.10 -4.02
CA GLY A 165 -48.12 -5.16 -4.82
C GLY A 165 -47.86 -6.60 -5.26
N THR A 166 -47.37 -6.78 -6.49
CA THR A 166 -46.87 -8.08 -6.98
C THR A 166 -45.37 -7.98 -7.19
N ALA A 167 -44.59 -8.82 -6.50
CA ALA A 167 -43.15 -8.89 -6.73
C ALA A 167 -42.89 -9.55 -8.08
N LEU A 168 -42.16 -8.87 -8.97
CA LEU A 168 -41.68 -9.45 -10.22
C LEU A 168 -40.25 -9.98 -10.00
N PRO A 169 -39.95 -11.22 -10.42
CA PRO A 169 -38.60 -11.73 -10.36
C PRO A 169 -37.73 -10.93 -11.34
N VAL A 170 -36.72 -10.23 -10.82
CA VAL A 170 -35.68 -9.57 -11.61
C VAL A 170 -34.45 -10.45 -11.58
N SER A 171 -33.92 -10.79 -12.76
CA SER A 171 -32.62 -11.45 -12.89
C SER A 171 -31.60 -10.45 -13.43
N THR A 172 -30.40 -10.45 -12.87
CA THR A 172 -29.27 -9.65 -13.34
C THR A 172 -28.51 -10.33 -14.49
N GLY A 173 -28.86 -11.58 -14.82
CA GLY A 173 -28.18 -12.40 -15.84
C GLY A 173 -26.74 -12.77 -15.50
N LYS A 174 -26.37 -12.65 -14.22
CA LYS A 174 -25.01 -12.77 -13.68
C LYS A 174 -25.01 -13.77 -12.54
N ALA A 175 -24.02 -14.65 -12.47
CA ALA A 175 -23.84 -15.57 -11.34
C ALA A 175 -22.49 -15.33 -10.65
N ILE A 176 -22.53 -15.21 -9.32
CA ILE A 176 -21.36 -14.97 -8.44
C ILE A 176 -20.74 -16.29 -7.98
N PHE A 177 -21.57 -17.31 -7.77
CA PHE A 177 -21.19 -18.66 -7.36
C PHE A 177 -21.40 -19.62 -8.53
N ASP A 178 -20.76 -20.80 -8.49
CA ASP A 178 -21.06 -21.83 -9.47
C ASP A 178 -22.54 -22.23 -9.35
N MET A 179 -23.03 -22.36 -8.11
CA MET A 179 -24.44 -22.57 -7.79
C MET A 179 -24.83 -21.82 -6.52
N ALA A 180 -25.97 -21.15 -6.53
CA ALA A 180 -26.61 -20.54 -5.38
C ALA A 180 -28.06 -21.02 -5.26
N ILE A 181 -28.46 -21.43 -4.05
CA ILE A 181 -29.83 -21.82 -3.73
C ILE A 181 -30.34 -20.89 -2.64
N ASP A 182 -31.27 -20.01 -3.00
CA ASP A 182 -32.03 -19.19 -2.06
C ASP A 182 -33.40 -19.84 -1.85
N PHE A 183 -33.80 -20.10 -0.60
CA PHE A 183 -35.13 -20.64 -0.34
C PHE A 183 -35.91 -19.85 0.71
N SER A 184 -37.24 -19.87 0.59
CA SER A 184 -38.15 -19.17 1.49
C SER A 184 -39.41 -19.98 1.75
N GLU A 185 -39.94 -19.88 2.97
CA GLU A 185 -41.20 -20.52 3.35
C GLU A 185 -42.39 -19.64 2.97
N LEU A 186 -43.34 -20.19 2.21
CA LEU A 186 -44.42 -19.40 1.63
C LEU A 186 -45.56 -19.10 2.63
N PRO A 187 -46.18 -17.90 2.58
CA PRO A 187 -47.36 -17.58 3.38
C PRO A 187 -48.54 -18.44 2.91
N GLY A 188 -48.90 -19.45 3.70
CA GLY A 188 -49.91 -20.47 3.32
C GLY A 188 -49.40 -21.91 3.34
N GLY A 189 -48.10 -22.11 3.59
CA GLY A 189 -47.45 -23.41 3.62
C GLY A 189 -46.87 -23.81 2.27
N GLY A 190 -45.72 -24.48 2.30
CA GLY A 190 -44.89 -24.76 1.12
C GLY A 190 -43.60 -23.96 1.18
N MET A 191 -42.72 -24.22 0.22
CA MET A 191 -41.41 -23.59 0.14
C MET A 191 -41.09 -23.24 -1.31
N GLU A 192 -40.45 -22.12 -1.58
CA GLU A 192 -39.94 -21.76 -2.90
C GLU A 192 -38.43 -21.71 -2.86
N LEU A 193 -37.79 -22.39 -3.81
CA LEU A 193 -36.34 -22.39 -4.01
C LEU A 193 -36.07 -21.66 -5.32
N THR A 194 -35.28 -20.60 -5.24
CA THR A 194 -34.64 -19.95 -6.37
C THR A 194 -33.25 -20.54 -6.53
N VAL A 195 -32.96 -21.09 -7.69
CA VAL A 195 -31.66 -21.66 -8.03
C VAL A 195 -31.03 -20.80 -9.12
N GLU A 196 -29.86 -20.26 -8.83
CA GLU A 196 -29.04 -19.46 -9.76
C GLU A 196 -27.70 -20.16 -9.96
N PHE A 197 -27.19 -20.21 -11.19
CA PHE A 197 -25.93 -20.88 -11.49
C PHE A 197 -25.25 -20.24 -12.69
N GLY A 198 -23.92 -20.36 -12.75
CA GLY A 198 -23.13 -19.92 -13.89
C GLY A 198 -23.27 -20.90 -15.04
N SER A 199 -24.00 -20.54 -16.11
CA SER A 199 -24.25 -21.44 -17.24
C SER A 199 -23.03 -21.72 -18.12
N GLU A 200 -21.94 -20.98 -17.88
CA GLU A 200 -20.62 -21.25 -18.47
C GLU A 200 -19.86 -22.37 -17.74
N VAL A 201 -20.24 -22.68 -16.49
CA VAL A 201 -19.59 -23.70 -15.64
C VAL A 201 -20.46 -24.94 -15.49
N LEU A 202 -21.75 -24.74 -15.26
CA LEU A 202 -22.71 -25.80 -14.99
C LEU A 202 -23.81 -25.79 -16.04
N ASP A 203 -24.01 -26.93 -16.71
CA ASP A 203 -25.18 -27.14 -17.54
C ASP A 203 -26.44 -27.19 -16.67
N ARG A 204 -27.54 -26.61 -17.16
CA ARG A 204 -28.83 -26.59 -16.45
C ARG A 204 -29.28 -27.98 -16.00
N SER A 205 -29.09 -29.00 -16.85
CA SER A 205 -29.44 -30.39 -16.53
C SER A 205 -28.66 -30.93 -15.33
N THR A 206 -27.39 -30.55 -15.17
CA THR A 206 -26.56 -30.92 -14.01
C THR A 206 -27.10 -30.28 -12.74
N VAL A 207 -27.45 -29.00 -12.80
CA VAL A 207 -28.03 -28.27 -11.65
C VAL A 207 -29.40 -28.83 -11.27
N GLU A 208 -30.26 -29.08 -12.25
CA GLU A 208 -31.56 -29.72 -12.03
C GLU A 208 -31.40 -31.13 -11.44
N ALA A 209 -30.41 -31.91 -11.87
CA ALA A 209 -30.14 -33.24 -11.30
C ALA A 209 -29.73 -33.19 -9.82
N VAL A 210 -28.91 -32.21 -9.41
CA VAL A 210 -28.54 -31.99 -8.00
C VAL A 210 -29.77 -31.63 -7.17
N VAL A 211 -30.60 -30.70 -7.67
CA VAL A 211 -31.83 -30.27 -6.98
C VAL A 211 -32.84 -31.41 -6.89
N ASP A 212 -33.04 -32.17 -7.95
CA ASP A 212 -33.92 -33.34 -7.93
C ASP A 212 -33.36 -34.44 -7.00
N GLY A 213 -32.04 -34.57 -6.89
CA GLY A 213 -31.37 -35.45 -5.92
C GLY A 213 -31.66 -35.05 -4.48
N MET A 214 -31.55 -33.76 -4.18
CA MET A 214 -31.89 -33.18 -2.89
C MET A 214 -33.37 -33.46 -2.54
N GLU A 215 -34.30 -33.24 -3.48
CA GLU A 215 -35.72 -33.50 -3.27
C GLU A 215 -36.03 -34.98 -3.02
N ARG A 216 -35.40 -35.90 -3.76
CA ARG A 216 -35.56 -37.35 -3.55
C ARG A 216 -35.08 -37.79 -2.17
N LEU A 217 -33.94 -37.26 -1.71
CA LEU A 217 -33.40 -37.59 -0.39
C LEU A 217 -34.33 -37.10 0.72
N LEU A 218 -34.89 -35.89 0.57
CA LEU A 218 -35.85 -35.35 1.53
C LEU A 218 -37.16 -36.14 1.54
N ASP A 219 -37.72 -36.47 0.37
CA ASP A 219 -38.96 -37.24 0.28
C ASP A 219 -38.79 -38.64 0.90
N GLY A 220 -37.65 -39.30 0.67
CA GLY A 220 -37.31 -40.59 1.31
C GLY A 220 -37.18 -40.46 2.82
N ALA A 221 -36.42 -39.47 3.31
CA ALA A 221 -36.27 -39.23 4.75
C ALA A 221 -37.61 -38.94 5.43
N VAL A 222 -38.50 -38.16 4.80
CA VAL A 222 -39.86 -37.88 5.30
C VAL A 222 -40.72 -39.15 5.35
N ALA A 223 -40.53 -40.07 4.39
CA ALA A 223 -41.18 -41.38 4.38
C ALA A 223 -40.59 -42.36 5.41
N GLY A 224 -39.52 -41.99 6.12
CA GLY A 224 -38.81 -42.84 7.08
C GLY A 224 -37.79 -43.78 6.44
N GLU A 225 -37.40 -43.53 5.19
CA GLU A 225 -36.35 -44.27 4.50
C GLU A 225 -34.98 -43.75 4.93
N ASP A 226 -34.24 -44.53 5.72
CA ASP A 226 -32.90 -44.14 6.17
C ASP A 226 -31.84 -44.61 5.15
N ARG A 227 -31.86 -43.97 3.97
CA ARG A 227 -30.96 -44.30 2.86
C ARG A 227 -29.52 -43.94 3.22
N VAL A 228 -28.61 -44.88 2.95
CA VAL A 228 -27.16 -44.65 3.03
C VAL A 228 -26.69 -43.76 1.89
N ILE A 229 -26.05 -42.64 2.22
CA ILE A 229 -25.45 -41.71 1.27
C ILE A 229 -24.11 -42.25 0.80
N ARG A 230 -23.91 -42.31 -0.51
CA ARG A 230 -22.66 -42.81 -1.11
C ARG A 230 -21.93 -41.69 -1.83
N ALA A 231 -20.94 -41.11 -1.15
CA ALA A 231 -20.05 -40.14 -1.77
C ALA A 231 -19.29 -40.77 -2.94
N VAL A 232 -19.37 -40.13 -4.12
CA VAL A 232 -18.57 -40.50 -5.29
C VAL A 232 -17.24 -39.76 -5.20
N GLY A 233 -16.13 -40.49 -5.38
CA GLY A 233 -14.78 -40.00 -5.12
C GLY A 233 -14.43 -38.71 -5.88
N ARG A 234 -13.70 -37.81 -5.19
CA ARG A 234 -13.21 -36.54 -5.72
C ARG A 234 -12.12 -36.78 -6.77
N VAL A 235 -12.24 -36.21 -7.96
CA VAL A 235 -11.11 -36.12 -8.89
C VAL A 235 -10.12 -35.07 -8.33
N PRO A 236 -8.81 -35.36 -8.22
CA PRO A 236 -7.94 -34.59 -7.32
C PRO A 236 -7.53 -33.22 -7.89
N SER A 237 -7.46 -32.20 -7.04
CA SER A 237 -6.50 -31.10 -7.17
C SER A 237 -5.84 -30.77 -5.81
N VAL A 238 -4.53 -30.54 -5.89
CA VAL A 238 -3.49 -30.29 -4.87
C VAL A 238 -3.91 -29.12 -3.94
N SER A 239 -3.77 -29.06 -2.60
CA SER A 239 -2.85 -29.62 -1.59
C SER A 239 -3.46 -29.31 -0.20
N GLU A 240 -3.34 -30.20 0.80
CA GLU A 240 -3.71 -29.92 2.21
C GLU A 240 -2.51 -30.06 3.15
N GLY A 241 -2.45 -29.17 4.16
CA GLY A 241 -1.64 -29.32 5.37
C GLY A 241 -1.54 -28.05 6.22
N VAL A 242 -2.28 -27.98 7.34
CA VAL A 242 -2.11 -27.00 8.43
C VAL A 242 -2.42 -27.68 9.78
N PRO A 243 -1.72 -27.34 10.88
CA PRO A 243 -2.23 -27.50 12.25
C PRO A 243 -2.62 -26.16 12.93
N GLU A 244 -3.66 -26.23 13.76
CA GLU A 244 -4.47 -25.19 14.43
C GLU A 244 -3.80 -24.35 15.54
N ALA A 245 -4.38 -23.16 15.82
CA ALA A 245 -4.35 -22.46 17.13
C ALA A 245 -5.67 -21.68 17.44
N GLU A 246 -5.84 -21.33 18.72
CA GLU A 246 -7.07 -21.10 19.52
C GLU A 246 -7.75 -19.68 19.48
N ARG A 247 -8.85 -19.53 20.26
CA ARG A 247 -9.88 -18.44 20.30
C ARG A 247 -9.56 -17.25 21.26
N GLY A 248 -10.16 -16.07 21.00
CA GLY A 248 -10.00 -14.79 21.76
C GLY A 248 -11.16 -14.32 22.67
N VAL A 249 -10.93 -13.19 23.39
CA VAL A 249 -11.64 -12.60 24.56
C VAL A 249 -12.26 -11.21 24.24
N VAL A 250 -13.30 -10.77 24.97
CA VAL A 250 -14.01 -9.45 24.90
C VAL A 250 -13.15 -8.28 25.45
N ALA A 251 -13.11 -7.13 24.76
CA ALA A 251 -12.33 -5.94 25.17
C ALA A 251 -13.01 -5.12 26.30
N GLY A 252 -12.24 -4.67 27.31
CA GLY A 252 -12.73 -4.04 28.55
C GLY A 252 -12.78 -2.50 28.54
N GLU A 253 -13.59 -1.92 29.43
CA GLU A 253 -13.79 -0.46 29.66
C GLU A 253 -12.47 0.32 29.85
N GLU A 254 -11.45 -0.35 30.39
CA GLU A 254 -10.08 0.14 30.55
C GLU A 254 -9.38 0.45 29.22
N THR A 255 -9.62 -0.37 28.18
CA THR A 255 -9.06 -0.16 26.83
C THR A 255 -9.59 1.12 26.18
N VAL A 256 -10.89 1.39 26.34
CA VAL A 256 -11.53 2.61 25.81
C VAL A 256 -10.95 3.86 26.46
N ALA A 257 -10.72 3.84 27.78
CA ALA A 257 -10.11 4.95 28.51
C ALA A 257 -8.67 5.24 28.04
N VAL A 258 -7.87 4.20 27.76
CA VAL A 258 -6.53 4.34 27.19
C VAL A 258 -6.61 4.97 25.80
N LEU A 259 -7.46 4.45 24.91
CA LEU A 259 -7.63 5.00 23.56
C LEU A 259 -8.09 6.46 23.58
N ARG A 260 -8.98 6.85 24.48
CA ARG A 260 -9.42 8.24 24.64
C ARG A 260 -8.26 9.16 24.98
N ARG A 261 -7.41 8.76 25.94
CA ARG A 261 -6.18 9.51 26.28
C ARG A 261 -5.23 9.59 25.09
N LEU A 262 -5.00 8.48 24.39
CA LEU A 262 -4.10 8.45 23.23
C LEU A 262 -4.60 9.34 22.08
N PHE A 263 -5.90 9.38 21.82
CA PHE A 263 -6.49 10.32 20.87
C PHE A 263 -6.25 11.77 21.30
N SER A 264 -6.48 12.07 22.58
CA SER A 264 -6.24 13.40 23.16
C SER A 264 -4.79 13.86 22.98
N GLU A 265 -3.83 12.99 23.30
CA GLU A 265 -2.39 13.27 23.18
C GLU A 265 -1.95 13.46 21.72
N VAL A 266 -2.43 12.60 20.81
CA VAL A 266 -2.00 12.62 19.41
C VAL A 266 -2.59 13.79 18.63
N LEU A 267 -3.81 14.18 18.96
CA LEU A 267 -4.53 15.30 18.32
C LEU A 267 -4.28 16.64 19.01
N ASP A 268 -3.61 16.65 20.17
CA ASP A 268 -3.42 17.83 21.02
C ASP A 268 -4.78 18.47 21.39
N GLN A 269 -5.74 17.63 21.78
CA GLN A 269 -7.12 18.03 22.13
C GLN A 269 -7.47 17.55 23.54
N PRO A 270 -7.79 18.45 24.50
CA PRO A 270 -7.92 18.09 25.91
C PRO A 270 -9.20 17.29 26.27
N ASP A 271 -10.25 17.33 25.43
CA ASP A 271 -11.60 16.85 25.78
C ASP A 271 -12.16 15.79 24.80
N VAL A 272 -11.35 14.82 24.39
CA VAL A 272 -11.82 13.71 23.52
C VAL A 272 -12.79 12.79 24.28
N ARG A 273 -13.95 12.50 23.69
CA ARG A 273 -14.98 11.56 24.20
C ARG A 273 -14.91 10.20 23.50
N ASP A 274 -15.60 9.21 24.05
CA ASP A 274 -15.59 7.82 23.55
C ASP A 274 -16.07 7.64 22.12
N GLU A 275 -16.96 8.53 21.68
CA GLU A 275 -17.55 8.51 20.34
C GLU A 275 -17.04 9.66 19.46
N ASP A 276 -16.02 10.41 19.91
CA ASP A 276 -15.46 11.47 19.09
C ASP A 276 -14.64 10.86 17.96
N ASN A 277 -14.99 11.24 16.74
CA ASN A 277 -14.34 10.74 15.53
C ASN A 277 -12.96 11.40 15.35
N PHE A 278 -11.93 10.58 15.21
CA PHE A 278 -10.53 10.96 15.03
C PHE A 278 -10.34 12.02 13.93
N PHE A 279 -11.01 11.84 12.79
CA PHE A 279 -10.88 12.72 11.62
C PHE A 279 -11.69 14.01 11.79
N ASP A 280 -12.78 13.97 12.56
CA ASP A 280 -13.58 15.17 12.86
C ASP A 280 -12.82 16.14 13.76
N LEU A 281 -11.97 15.60 14.63
CA LEU A 281 -11.06 16.35 15.50
C LEU A 281 -9.79 16.84 14.78
N GLY A 282 -9.69 16.67 13.46
CA GLY A 282 -8.54 17.12 12.67
C GLY A 282 -7.45 16.07 12.46
N GLY A 283 -7.73 14.80 12.78
CA GLY A 283 -6.86 13.68 12.46
C GLY A 283 -6.63 13.52 10.96
N HIS A 284 -5.41 13.14 10.59
CA HIS A 284 -4.98 12.88 9.21
C HIS A 284 -4.02 11.69 9.19
N SER A 285 -3.55 11.25 8.01
CA SER A 285 -2.78 10.02 7.86
C SER A 285 -1.53 9.94 8.75
N LEU A 286 -0.87 11.06 9.05
CA LEU A 286 0.29 11.09 9.95
C LEU A 286 -0.11 10.92 11.42
N THR A 287 -1.12 11.66 11.90
CA THR A 287 -1.61 11.50 13.28
C THR A 287 -2.27 10.13 13.47
N ALA A 288 -2.92 9.58 12.44
CA ALA A 288 -3.42 8.21 12.45
C ALA A 288 -2.30 7.19 12.69
N MET A 289 -1.16 7.34 12.01
CA MET A 289 0.01 6.49 12.25
C MET A 289 0.64 6.70 13.64
N ARG A 290 0.67 7.93 14.15
CA ARG A 290 1.11 8.22 15.54
C ARG A 290 0.21 7.52 16.55
N LEU A 291 -1.10 7.58 16.34
CA LEU A 291 -2.09 6.91 17.16
C LEU A 291 -1.89 5.39 17.12
N ILE A 292 -1.77 4.78 15.94
CA ILE A 292 -1.53 3.32 15.81
C ILE A 292 -0.26 2.90 16.56
N ASN A 293 0.83 3.67 16.44
CA ASN A 293 2.06 3.38 17.16
C ASN A 293 1.92 3.57 18.68
N ALA A 294 1.17 4.58 19.14
CA ALA A 294 0.91 4.81 20.56
C ALA A 294 0.03 3.71 21.16
N ILE A 295 -0.94 3.19 20.39
CA ILE A 295 -1.76 2.03 20.75
C ILE A 295 -0.90 0.77 20.87
N GLU A 296 -0.06 0.52 19.87
CA GLU A 296 0.88 -0.61 19.87
C GLU A 296 1.81 -0.56 21.10
N ARG A 297 2.28 0.64 21.47
CA ARG A 297 3.12 0.86 22.67
C ARG A 297 2.38 0.52 23.96
N GLU A 298 1.19 1.09 24.15
CA GLU A 298 0.53 1.03 25.46
C GLU A 298 -0.31 -0.23 25.67
N LEU A 299 -0.85 -0.79 24.59
CA LEU A 299 -1.74 -1.95 24.63
C LEU A 299 -1.08 -3.22 24.08
N GLY A 300 0.14 -3.13 23.52
CA GLY A 300 0.87 -4.27 22.95
C GLY A 300 0.27 -4.85 21.67
N VAL A 301 -0.76 -4.18 21.11
CA VAL A 301 -1.53 -4.63 19.94
C VAL A 301 -1.52 -3.56 18.87
N ARG A 302 -1.30 -3.94 17.62
CA ARG A 302 -1.23 -2.99 16.50
C ARG A 302 -2.52 -3.03 15.67
N PRO A 303 -3.40 -2.01 15.74
CA PRO A 303 -4.54 -1.94 14.83
C PRO A 303 -4.08 -1.80 13.37
N ARG A 304 -4.81 -2.44 12.45
CA ARG A 304 -4.68 -2.16 11.01
C ARG A 304 -5.10 -0.71 10.74
N VAL A 305 -4.49 -0.04 9.76
CA VAL A 305 -4.89 1.32 9.35
C VAL A 305 -6.36 1.31 8.93
N ALA A 306 -6.79 0.27 8.20
CA ALA A 306 -8.18 0.09 7.83
C ALA A 306 -9.14 0.00 9.04
N ALA A 307 -8.69 -0.53 10.19
CA ALA A 307 -9.51 -0.61 11.39
C ALA A 307 -9.76 0.78 12.02
N LEU A 308 -8.74 1.65 12.05
CA LEU A 308 -8.90 3.03 12.52
C LEU A 308 -9.84 3.83 11.60
N PHE A 309 -9.75 3.63 10.27
CA PHE A 309 -10.66 4.31 9.34
C PHE A 309 -12.09 3.76 9.40
N GLY A 310 -12.27 2.46 9.60
CA GLY A 310 -13.59 1.84 9.76
C GLY A 310 -14.25 2.13 11.11
N HIS A 311 -13.45 2.32 12.16
CA HIS A 311 -13.91 2.55 13.53
C HIS A 311 -13.14 3.72 14.18
N PRO A 312 -13.38 4.96 13.73
CA PRO A 312 -12.55 6.11 14.06
C PRO A 312 -12.82 6.73 15.43
N THR A 313 -13.53 6.03 16.34
CA THR A 313 -13.80 6.51 17.71
C THR A 313 -13.04 5.67 18.72
N PRO A 314 -12.68 6.19 19.90
CA PRO A 314 -12.04 5.38 20.95
C PRO A 314 -12.82 4.09 21.28
N ALA A 315 -14.14 4.17 21.43
CA ALA A 315 -14.99 3.01 21.69
C ALA A 315 -15.05 2.04 20.50
N GLY A 316 -15.21 2.58 19.29
CA GLY A 316 -15.25 1.79 18.06
C GLY A 316 -13.94 1.04 17.83
N LEU A 317 -12.81 1.70 18.02
CA LEU A 317 -11.49 1.12 17.79
C LEU A 317 -11.16 0.03 18.83
N ALA A 318 -11.56 0.21 20.10
CA ALA A 318 -11.34 -0.78 21.16
C ALA A 318 -11.89 -2.16 20.80
N GLY A 319 -13.10 -2.22 20.23
CA GLY A 319 -13.74 -3.47 19.80
C GLY A 319 -13.08 -4.15 18.59
N HIS A 320 -12.15 -3.47 17.92
CA HIS A 320 -11.49 -3.94 16.70
C HIS A 320 -9.97 -4.04 16.83
N LEU A 321 -9.45 -3.86 18.05
CA LEU A 321 -8.05 -4.16 18.35
C LEU A 321 -7.79 -5.67 18.18
N PRO A 322 -6.62 -6.07 17.67
CA PRO A 322 -6.22 -7.47 17.64
C PRO A 322 -6.20 -8.07 19.05
N THR A 323 -6.59 -9.35 19.18
CA THR A 323 -6.58 -10.06 20.47
C THR A 323 -5.23 -10.70 20.81
N ASP A 324 -4.25 -10.64 19.91
CA ASP A 324 -2.93 -11.26 20.07
C ASP A 324 -1.85 -10.16 20.05
N PRO A 325 -0.99 -10.05 21.07
CA PRO A 325 0.08 -9.06 21.09
C PRO A 325 1.07 -9.33 19.98
N SER A 326 1.01 -8.55 18.90
CA SER A 326 2.02 -8.54 17.85
C SER A 326 3.18 -7.63 18.26
N ALA A 327 3.79 -7.89 19.42
CA ALA A 327 4.93 -7.10 19.84
C ALA A 327 6.08 -7.32 18.83
N PRO A 328 6.51 -6.30 18.06
CA PRO A 328 7.72 -6.44 17.28
C PRO A 328 8.90 -6.72 18.23
N PRO A 329 9.94 -7.45 17.79
CA PRO A 329 11.14 -7.63 18.59
C PRO A 329 11.65 -6.26 19.05
N GLU A 330 11.96 -6.11 20.34
CA GLU A 330 12.45 -4.84 20.88
C GLU A 330 13.63 -4.32 20.04
N LEU A 331 13.69 -3.00 19.87
CA LEU A 331 14.84 -2.32 19.32
C LEU A 331 15.98 -2.48 20.35
N GLY A 332 16.68 -3.62 20.30
CA GLY A 332 17.60 -4.07 21.36
C GLY A 332 18.67 -3.03 21.74
N GLY A 333 19.29 -3.22 22.91
CA GLY A 333 20.03 -2.20 23.66
C GLY A 333 21.05 -1.32 22.91
N HIS A 334 21.13 -0.07 23.41
CA HIS A 334 21.90 1.11 22.97
C HIS A 334 23.44 1.01 23.05
N ALA A 335 24.04 -0.14 22.73
CA ALA A 335 25.50 -0.25 22.74
C ALA A 335 26.11 0.64 21.64
N PRO A 336 27.22 1.37 21.91
CA PRO A 336 27.89 2.19 20.91
C PRO A 336 28.19 1.39 19.65
N VAL A 337 27.64 1.84 18.53
CA VAL A 337 27.85 1.24 17.22
C VAL A 337 29.33 1.36 16.84
N GLN A 338 30.05 0.25 16.82
CA GLN A 338 31.41 0.17 16.27
C GLN A 338 31.39 -0.59 14.93
N GLY A 339 32.09 -0.03 13.93
CA GLY A 339 32.25 -0.62 12.60
C GLY A 339 31.08 -0.38 11.63
N PRO A 340 31.23 -0.85 10.37
CA PRO A 340 30.24 -0.64 9.31
C PRO A 340 28.85 -1.16 9.68
N VAL A 341 27.83 -0.33 9.45
CA VAL A 341 26.42 -0.68 9.68
C VAL A 341 25.75 -0.90 8.34
N PRO A 342 24.88 -1.90 8.15
CA PRO A 342 24.10 -1.97 6.92
C PRO A 342 23.22 -0.72 6.73
N LEU A 343 22.99 -0.32 5.49
CA LEU A 343 21.95 0.65 5.18
C LEU A 343 20.57 0.08 5.56
N SER A 344 19.62 0.95 5.93
CA SER A 344 18.20 0.55 5.91
C SER A 344 17.78 0.17 4.48
N TYR A 345 16.63 -0.48 4.30
CA TYR A 345 16.12 -0.78 2.96
C TYR A 345 15.82 0.51 2.17
N GLU A 346 15.35 1.56 2.86
CA GLU A 346 15.08 2.87 2.27
C GLU A 346 16.36 3.57 1.84
N GLN A 347 17.38 3.59 2.70
CA GLN A 347 18.70 4.13 2.37
C GLN A 347 19.37 3.36 1.21
N GLU A 348 19.28 2.03 1.21
CA GLU A 348 19.83 1.21 0.11
C GLU A 348 19.18 1.55 -1.23
N ARG A 349 17.86 1.73 -1.26
CA ARG A 349 17.16 2.18 -2.46
C ARG A 349 17.64 3.54 -2.93
N LEU A 350 17.71 4.52 -2.02
CA LEU A 350 18.10 5.88 -2.37
C LEU A 350 19.54 5.93 -2.89
N TRP A 351 20.44 5.18 -2.24
CA TRP A 351 21.84 5.02 -2.66
C TRP A 351 21.93 4.43 -4.08
N ILE A 352 21.11 3.43 -4.41
CA ILE A 352 21.03 2.85 -5.76
C ILE A 352 20.54 3.89 -6.78
N LEU A 353 19.49 4.65 -6.46
CA LEU A 353 18.94 5.67 -7.35
C LEU A 353 19.97 6.76 -7.66
N GLU A 354 20.73 7.20 -6.66
CA GLU A 354 21.82 8.15 -6.84
C GLU A 354 22.97 7.58 -7.67
N ALA A 355 23.36 6.31 -7.43
CA ALA A 355 24.37 5.63 -8.25
C ALA A 355 23.94 5.47 -9.73
N MET A 356 22.63 5.38 -10.00
CA MET A 356 22.06 5.31 -11.35
C MET A 356 22.01 6.69 -12.04
N SER A 357 21.49 7.70 -11.35
CA SER A 357 21.39 9.07 -11.88
C SER A 357 22.76 9.74 -12.02
N GLY A 358 23.74 9.30 -11.23
CA GLY A 358 25.02 9.97 -11.05
C GLY A 358 24.96 11.03 -9.95
N VAL A 359 26.12 11.61 -9.62
CA VAL A 359 26.21 12.68 -8.61
C VAL A 359 25.41 13.88 -9.09
N GLY A 360 24.33 14.21 -8.39
CA GLY A 360 23.39 15.29 -8.71
C GLY A 360 22.74 15.85 -7.45
N THR A 361 21.75 16.73 -7.58
CA THR A 361 21.10 17.39 -6.42
C THR A 361 19.68 16.91 -6.14
N LEU A 362 19.25 15.85 -6.86
CA LEU A 362 17.87 15.37 -6.89
C LEU A 362 17.31 15.01 -5.51
N TYR A 363 18.18 14.56 -4.62
CA TYR A 363 17.84 14.13 -3.27
C TYR A 363 18.40 15.06 -2.19
N HIS A 364 18.79 16.29 -2.57
CA HIS A 364 19.10 17.33 -1.61
C HIS A 364 17.83 17.83 -0.92
N VAL A 365 17.97 18.17 0.35
CA VAL A 365 16.94 18.80 1.17
C VAL A 365 17.47 20.19 1.56
N PRO A 366 17.31 21.20 0.69
CA PRO A 366 17.71 22.57 1.01
C PRO A 366 16.68 23.19 1.96
N TRP A 367 17.09 23.43 3.20
CA TRP A 367 16.28 24.11 4.19
C TRP A 367 16.84 25.51 4.44
N ALA A 368 16.09 26.54 4.01
CA ALA A 368 16.52 27.92 4.10
C ALA A 368 15.48 28.83 4.77
N TRP A 369 15.97 29.77 5.56
CA TRP A 369 15.17 30.82 6.19
C TRP A 369 15.96 32.13 6.23
N ARG A 370 15.22 33.23 6.27
CA ARG A 370 15.75 34.58 6.42
C ARG A 370 15.49 35.05 7.83
N THR A 371 16.51 35.56 8.50
CA THR A 371 16.45 36.09 9.87
C THR A 371 16.81 37.58 9.82
N ARG A 372 15.91 38.42 10.34
CA ARG A 372 16.12 39.87 10.46
C ARG A 372 16.17 40.29 11.91
N GLY A 373 17.20 41.04 12.29
CA GLY A 373 17.51 41.37 13.68
C GLY A 373 18.78 40.65 14.16
N PRO A 374 19.16 40.84 15.43
CA PRO A 374 20.46 40.36 15.94
C PRO A 374 20.60 38.84 15.83
N LEU A 375 21.66 38.39 15.17
CA LEU A 375 22.02 36.98 15.04
C LEU A 375 23.46 36.76 15.51
N ASP A 376 23.66 35.90 16.50
CA ASP A 376 25.00 35.46 16.91
C ASP A 376 25.40 34.22 16.10
N THR A 377 26.21 34.42 15.05
CA THR A 377 26.61 33.33 14.16
C THR A 377 27.51 32.30 14.83
N ALA A 378 28.23 32.67 15.90
CA ALA A 378 29.04 31.75 16.69
C ALA A 378 28.17 30.84 17.56
N ALA A 379 27.13 31.39 18.19
CA ALA A 379 26.12 30.60 18.90
C ALA A 379 25.36 29.67 17.95
N LEU A 380 25.01 30.15 16.74
CA LEU A 380 24.37 29.33 15.70
C LEU A 380 25.26 28.17 15.25
N ARG A 381 26.55 28.43 14.99
CA ARG A 381 27.54 27.39 14.68
C ARG A 381 27.60 26.35 15.80
N GLY A 382 27.75 26.80 17.05
CA GLY A 382 27.81 25.92 18.22
C GLY A 382 26.57 25.04 18.36
N ALA A 383 25.38 25.62 18.17
CA ALA A 383 24.12 24.88 18.20
C ALA A 383 24.05 23.80 17.11
N MET A 384 24.49 24.08 15.88
CA MET A 384 24.55 23.09 14.81
C MET A 384 25.57 21.98 15.07
N GLU A 385 26.71 22.32 15.69
CA GLU A 385 27.70 21.33 16.13
C GLU A 385 27.15 20.39 17.22
N ASP A 386 26.30 20.91 18.11
CA ASP A 386 25.59 20.11 19.12
C ASP A 386 24.63 19.13 18.45
N LEU A 387 23.80 19.59 17.51
CA LEU A 387 22.88 18.74 16.76
C LEU A 387 23.62 17.59 16.05
N ILE A 388 24.74 17.88 15.39
CA ILE A 388 25.54 16.87 14.66
C ILE A 388 26.22 15.89 15.62
N THR A 389 26.56 16.34 16.82
CA THR A 389 27.14 15.49 17.86
C THR A 389 26.09 14.50 18.39
N ASP A 390 24.89 15.00 18.71
CA ASP A 390 23.79 14.25 19.31
C ASP A 390 23.13 13.28 18.32
N HIS A 391 23.02 13.66 17.04
CA HIS A 391 22.46 12.82 15.98
C HIS A 391 23.56 12.17 15.13
N ALA A 392 23.87 10.89 15.42
CA ALA A 392 24.92 10.16 14.72
C ALA A 392 24.74 10.13 13.20
N ILE A 393 23.49 10.12 12.72
CA ILE A 393 23.18 10.11 11.29
C ILE A 393 23.68 11.38 10.56
N LEU A 394 23.73 12.53 11.22
CA LEU A 394 24.22 13.79 10.64
C LEU A 394 25.74 13.81 10.44
N ARG A 395 26.46 12.90 11.10
CA ARG A 395 27.91 12.67 10.95
C ARG A 395 28.23 11.33 10.31
N THR A 396 27.29 10.79 9.53
CA THR A 396 27.42 9.51 8.84
C THR A 396 27.74 9.71 7.36
N ARG A 397 28.75 8.98 6.87
CA ARG A 397 29.03 8.80 5.44
C ARG A 397 28.61 7.40 4.99
N PHE A 398 28.53 7.18 3.68
CA PHE A 398 27.96 5.98 3.05
C PHE A 398 28.93 5.31 2.05
N PRO A 399 30.09 4.80 2.52
CA PRO A 399 31.05 4.12 1.65
C PRO A 399 30.55 2.75 1.20
N GLN A 400 31.23 2.17 0.22
CA GLN A 400 31.07 0.76 -0.13
C GLN A 400 32.17 -0.09 0.49
N VAL A 401 31.80 -1.21 1.11
CA VAL A 401 32.73 -2.25 1.58
C VAL A 401 32.39 -3.52 0.82
N ASN A 402 33.36 -4.05 0.04
CA ASN A 402 33.17 -5.23 -0.80
C ASN A 402 31.95 -5.14 -1.74
N GLY A 403 31.71 -3.96 -2.31
CA GLY A 403 30.58 -3.70 -3.21
C GLY A 403 29.22 -3.55 -2.53
N VAL A 404 29.16 -3.56 -1.19
CA VAL A 404 27.94 -3.35 -0.40
C VAL A 404 28.01 -1.97 0.26
N PRO A 405 27.00 -1.09 0.03
CA PRO A 405 26.97 0.20 0.71
C PRO A 405 26.66 0.01 2.21
N VAL A 406 27.34 0.78 3.05
CA VAL A 406 27.24 0.71 4.52
C VAL A 406 27.19 2.13 5.09
N GLN A 407 26.64 2.29 6.29
CA GLN A 407 26.79 3.50 7.08
C GLN A 407 28.12 3.42 7.85
N ASP A 408 28.92 4.47 7.74
CA ASP A 408 30.12 4.68 8.52
C ASP A 408 29.97 5.97 9.35
N VAL A 409 29.79 5.77 10.65
CA VAL A 409 29.46 6.81 11.62
C VAL A 409 30.75 7.40 12.18
N LEU A 410 31.05 8.67 11.89
CA LEU A 410 32.29 9.32 12.35
C LEU A 410 32.28 9.53 13.87
N PRO A 411 33.41 9.41 14.61
CA PRO A 411 33.44 9.56 16.08
C PRO A 411 32.92 10.91 16.59
N ALA A 412 32.24 10.89 17.74
CA ALA A 412 31.87 12.11 18.47
C ALA A 412 33.15 12.82 18.96
N GLY A 413 33.36 14.08 18.57
CA GLY A 413 34.56 14.87 18.95
C GLY A 413 35.31 15.52 17.77
N ARG A 414 34.99 15.15 16.53
CA ARG A 414 35.31 15.96 15.34
C ARG A 414 34.00 16.27 14.63
N SER A 415 33.52 17.52 14.74
CA SER A 415 32.35 17.95 13.97
C SER A 415 32.73 18.00 12.49
N PRO A 416 32.07 17.23 11.61
CA PRO A 416 32.27 17.32 10.17
C PRO A 416 31.56 18.54 9.55
N LEU A 417 31.04 19.47 10.36
CA LEU A 417 30.22 20.57 9.90
C LEU A 417 30.96 21.48 8.91
N ASP A 418 30.57 21.40 7.64
CA ASP A 418 30.93 22.37 6.61
C ASP A 418 30.09 23.65 6.79
N PHE A 419 30.59 24.60 7.58
CA PHE A 419 29.94 25.90 7.85
C PHE A 419 30.79 27.07 7.36
N ALA A 420 30.18 27.93 6.54
CA ALA A 420 30.80 29.17 6.07
C ALA A 420 29.83 30.36 6.14
N GLU A 421 30.38 31.52 6.49
CA GLU A 421 29.70 32.81 6.41
C GLU A 421 30.11 33.52 5.11
N LEU A 422 29.13 34.04 4.38
CA LEU A 422 29.31 34.63 3.06
C LEU A 422 28.62 35.99 3.01
N ALA A 423 29.35 37.05 2.66
CA ALA A 423 28.74 38.36 2.42
C ALA A 423 28.04 38.38 1.05
N THR A 424 26.81 38.91 1.00
CA THR A 424 26.07 39.11 -0.26
C THR A 424 25.14 40.32 -0.18
N ASP A 425 24.67 40.79 -1.32
CA ASP A 425 23.66 41.84 -1.42
C ASP A 425 22.27 41.23 -1.67
N GLU A 426 21.20 42.00 -1.38
CA GLU A 426 19.79 41.59 -1.54
C GLU A 426 19.48 41.08 -2.96
N GLU A 427 20.04 41.72 -3.98
CA GLU A 427 19.81 41.37 -5.38
C GLU A 427 20.41 40.01 -5.78
N LYS A 428 21.40 39.52 -5.02
CA LYS A 428 22.18 38.31 -5.36
C LYS A 428 21.90 37.14 -4.42
N VAL A 429 21.28 37.38 -3.26
CA VAL A 429 21.14 36.36 -2.20
C VAL A 429 20.36 35.13 -2.69
N ALA A 430 19.30 35.31 -3.47
CA ALA A 430 18.52 34.20 -4.01
C ALA A 430 19.35 33.28 -4.91
N ASP A 431 20.14 33.86 -5.82
CA ASP A 431 21.03 33.12 -6.72
C ASP A 431 22.18 32.46 -5.96
N ALA A 432 22.74 33.14 -4.96
CA ALA A 432 23.80 32.61 -4.11
C ALA A 432 23.33 31.41 -3.27
N VAL A 433 22.13 31.48 -2.69
CA VAL A 433 21.49 30.38 -1.96
C VAL A 433 21.21 29.21 -2.91
N ALA A 434 20.66 29.46 -4.09
CA ALA A 434 20.39 28.41 -5.08
C ALA A 434 21.69 27.76 -5.60
N ALA A 435 22.76 28.54 -5.78
CA ALA A 435 24.08 28.01 -6.14
C ALA A 435 24.67 27.13 -5.02
N ALA A 436 24.56 27.55 -3.76
CA ALA A 436 25.01 26.76 -2.62
C ALA A 436 24.21 25.46 -2.44
N ALA A 437 22.90 25.48 -2.69
CA ALA A 437 22.05 24.29 -2.66
C ALA A 437 22.38 23.27 -3.76
N ARG A 438 22.96 23.73 -4.88
CA ARG A 438 23.39 22.89 -6.02
C ARG A 438 24.77 22.25 -5.85
N ALA A 439 25.51 22.60 -4.81
CA ALA A 439 26.80 21.98 -4.53
C ALA A 439 26.58 20.52 -4.07
N THR A 440 27.04 19.55 -4.85
CA THR A 440 26.78 18.12 -4.62
C THR A 440 27.47 17.59 -3.36
N PHE A 441 26.97 16.48 -2.83
CA PHE A 441 27.63 15.71 -1.79
C PHE A 441 28.34 14.51 -2.37
N ARG A 442 29.49 14.15 -1.78
CA ARG A 442 30.15 12.87 -2.07
C ARG A 442 29.88 11.90 -0.92
N LEU A 443 28.75 11.19 -1.01
CA LEU A 443 28.28 10.34 0.08
C LEU A 443 29.30 9.32 0.60
N GLU A 444 30.21 8.81 -0.25
CA GLU A 444 31.28 7.88 0.17
C GLU A 444 32.34 8.55 1.06
N ASP A 445 32.57 9.85 0.89
CA ASP A 445 33.71 10.58 1.44
C ASP A 445 33.34 11.47 2.64
N GLU A 446 32.14 12.07 2.61
CA GLU A 446 31.72 13.11 3.56
C GLU A 446 30.28 12.91 4.06
N PRO A 447 29.97 13.28 5.33
CA PRO A 447 28.60 13.39 5.79
C PRO A 447 27.84 14.47 5.01
N PRO A 448 26.62 14.19 4.53
CA PRO A 448 25.94 15.09 3.60
C PRO A 448 25.14 16.18 4.30
N VAL A 449 25.84 17.02 5.07
CA VAL A 449 25.31 18.20 5.77
C VAL A 449 26.21 19.40 5.49
N ARG A 450 25.64 20.50 5.00
CA ARG A 450 26.36 21.74 4.73
C ARG A 450 25.55 22.95 5.17
N VAL A 451 26.22 23.92 5.80
CA VAL A 451 25.60 25.17 6.26
C VAL A 451 26.26 26.38 5.61
N ARG A 452 25.45 27.30 5.10
CA ARG A 452 25.89 28.61 4.64
C ARG A 452 25.06 29.70 5.30
N VAL A 453 25.73 30.69 5.88
CA VAL A 453 25.09 31.89 6.42
C VAL A 453 25.44 33.05 5.50
N PHE A 454 24.44 33.54 4.78
CA PHE A 454 24.58 34.71 3.91
C PHE A 454 24.27 35.96 4.72
N THR A 455 25.27 36.82 4.92
CA THR A 455 25.13 38.07 5.66
C THR A 455 24.91 39.24 4.70
N LEU A 456 23.80 39.96 4.91
CA LEU A 456 23.42 41.17 4.19
C LEU A 456 23.60 42.40 5.10
N ARG A 457 23.05 43.55 4.71
CA ARG A 457 23.10 44.79 5.50
C ARG A 457 21.99 44.81 6.56
N ASN A 458 22.19 45.58 7.63
CA ASN A 458 21.21 45.86 8.68
C ASN A 458 20.70 44.62 9.43
N ASP A 459 21.62 43.79 9.93
CA ASP A 459 21.32 42.55 10.67
C ASP A 459 20.32 41.65 9.93
N ASP A 460 20.55 41.48 8.63
CA ASP A 460 19.73 40.65 7.76
C ASP A 460 20.56 39.49 7.24
N HIS A 461 20.08 38.27 7.50
CA HIS A 461 20.79 37.04 7.20
C HIS A 461 19.87 36.06 6.48
N VAL A 462 20.42 35.32 5.52
CA VAL A 462 19.77 34.12 4.97
C VAL A 462 20.61 32.92 5.34
N ILE A 463 20.02 31.94 6.03
CA ILE A 463 20.68 30.73 6.44
C ILE A 463 20.19 29.60 5.54
N LEU A 464 21.12 28.81 5.01
CA LEU A 464 20.84 27.58 4.28
C LEU A 464 21.52 26.42 5.02
N MET A 465 20.72 25.46 5.48
CA MET A 465 21.17 24.14 5.88
C MET A 465 20.77 23.16 4.77
N CYS A 466 21.73 22.73 3.96
CA CYS A 466 21.52 21.74 2.92
C CYS A 466 21.85 20.36 3.47
N LEU A 467 20.87 19.47 3.47
CA LEU A 467 21.02 18.06 3.84
C LEU A 467 20.82 17.16 2.61
N HIS A 468 21.04 15.86 2.77
CA HIS A 468 20.64 14.84 1.79
C HIS A 468 19.57 13.92 2.37
N HIS A 469 18.64 13.43 1.55
CA HIS A 469 17.58 12.50 2.01
C HIS A 469 18.12 11.21 2.63
N MET A 470 19.39 10.84 2.41
CA MET A 470 20.02 9.69 3.08
C MET A 470 20.07 9.81 4.61
N ILE A 471 20.01 11.03 5.15
CA ILE A 471 20.17 11.32 6.58
C ILE A 471 18.95 12.00 7.21
N THR A 472 17.92 12.36 6.42
CA THR A 472 16.76 13.10 6.92
C THR A 472 15.50 12.83 6.09
N ASP A 473 14.35 13.04 6.71
CA ASP A 473 13.03 12.97 6.11
C ASP A 473 12.11 14.07 6.64
N ASP A 474 10.91 14.20 6.07
CA ASP A 474 9.91 15.19 6.44
C ASP A 474 9.55 15.21 7.93
N ARG A 475 9.64 14.05 8.61
CA ARG A 475 9.37 13.93 10.06
C ARG A 475 10.57 14.31 10.92
N SER A 476 11.78 14.19 10.39
CA SER A 476 13.01 14.64 11.06
C SER A 476 13.11 16.16 11.08
N MET A 477 12.60 16.85 10.06
CA MET A 477 12.77 18.31 9.94
C MET A 477 12.20 19.10 11.14
N PRO A 478 10.94 18.89 11.59
CA PRO A 478 10.41 19.58 12.78
C PRO A 478 11.25 19.37 14.05
N LEU A 479 11.80 18.17 14.24
CA LEU A 479 12.66 17.85 15.39
C LEU A 479 13.97 18.64 15.31
N LEU A 480 14.62 18.64 14.14
CA LEU A 480 15.85 19.40 13.89
C LEU A 480 15.63 20.91 14.14
N ALA A 481 14.49 21.47 13.73
CA ALA A 481 14.19 22.88 13.99
C ALA A 481 13.99 23.19 15.47
N MET A 482 13.19 22.37 16.17
CA MET A 482 12.96 22.53 17.61
C MET A 482 14.27 22.42 18.40
N GLU A 483 15.11 21.43 18.08
CA GLU A 483 16.38 21.23 18.77
C GLU A 483 17.41 22.32 18.44
N LEU A 484 17.45 22.78 17.18
CA LEU A 484 18.30 23.92 16.79
C LEU A 484 17.92 25.18 17.57
N SER A 485 16.62 25.48 17.70
CA SER A 485 16.13 26.58 18.53
C SER A 485 16.58 26.47 19.97
N ARG A 486 16.39 25.29 20.59
CA ARG A 486 16.77 25.05 21.99
C ARG A 486 18.28 25.16 22.20
N ALA A 487 19.08 24.59 21.31
CA ALA A 487 20.53 24.63 21.38
C ALA A 487 21.04 26.06 21.19
N TYR A 488 20.48 26.82 20.25
CA TYR A 488 20.82 28.22 20.02
C TYR A 488 20.53 29.09 21.24
N ALA A 489 19.34 28.97 21.84
CA ALA A 489 18.97 29.70 23.04
C ALA A 489 19.90 29.38 24.24
N ALA A 490 20.28 28.12 24.41
CA ALA A 490 21.23 27.72 25.45
C ALA A 490 22.63 28.30 25.23
N ARG A 491 23.11 28.29 23.97
CA ARG A 491 24.40 28.86 23.58
C ARG A 491 24.44 30.38 23.77
N LEU A 492 23.36 31.10 23.43
CA LEU A 492 23.22 32.53 23.71
C LEU A 492 23.29 32.86 25.20
N GLY A 493 22.65 32.04 26.04
CA GLY A 493 22.65 32.22 27.50
C GLY A 493 23.97 31.83 28.19
N GLY A 494 24.95 31.29 27.45
CA GLY A 494 26.19 30.74 28.02
C GLY A 494 25.99 29.50 28.91
N GLY A 495 24.81 28.86 28.81
CA GLY A 495 24.43 27.71 29.62
C GLY A 495 24.87 26.38 28.99
N PRO A 496 24.87 25.27 29.76
CA PRO A 496 25.02 23.94 29.19
C PRO A 496 23.83 23.64 28.28
N VAL A 497 24.09 23.12 27.09
CA VAL A 497 23.04 22.57 26.24
C VAL A 497 22.52 21.31 26.92
N PRO A 498 21.22 21.22 27.27
CA PRO A 498 20.67 19.98 27.80
C PRO A 498 20.87 18.90 26.74
N GLY A 499 21.59 17.83 27.07
CA GLY A 499 21.79 16.72 26.13
C GLY A 499 20.44 16.17 25.66
N ALA A 500 20.36 15.79 24.39
CA ALA A 500 19.18 15.12 23.86
C ALA A 500 18.82 13.91 24.77
N PRO A 501 17.53 13.60 24.97
CA PRO A 501 17.14 12.38 25.67
C PRO A 501 17.80 11.18 24.99
N ALA A 502 18.11 10.13 25.76
CA ALA A 502 18.69 8.92 25.20
C ALA A 502 17.68 8.23 24.27
N HIS A 503 17.75 8.54 22.99
CA HIS A 503 17.00 7.88 21.93
C HIS A 503 17.89 6.88 21.20
N PRO A 504 17.32 5.79 20.64
CA PRO A 504 18.03 4.96 19.68
C PRO A 504 18.61 5.78 18.53
N GLN A 505 19.75 5.39 18.00
CA GLN A 505 20.31 6.04 16.81
C GLN A 505 19.77 5.37 15.54
N PHE A 506 19.78 6.09 14.41
CA PHE A 506 19.29 5.52 13.14
C PHE A 506 20.01 4.23 12.73
N ALA A 507 21.30 4.10 13.10
CA ALA A 507 22.08 2.88 12.89
C ALA A 507 21.49 1.66 13.64
N ASP A 508 20.91 1.86 14.82
CA ASP A 508 20.25 0.81 15.60
C ASP A 508 18.97 0.36 14.89
N TYR A 509 18.19 1.32 14.38
CA TYR A 509 17.03 1.05 13.53
C TYR A 509 17.41 0.24 12.28
N ALA A 510 18.45 0.65 11.54
CA ALA A 510 18.86 -0.05 10.33
C ALA A 510 19.29 -1.51 10.60
N ARG A 511 20.01 -1.76 11.71
CA ARG A 511 20.37 -3.13 12.15
C ARG A 511 19.15 -3.93 12.56
N TRP A 512 18.23 -3.32 13.31
CA TRP A 512 16.98 -3.94 13.71
C TRP A 512 16.18 -4.34 12.47
N GLN A 513 15.93 -3.41 11.55
CA GLN A 513 15.16 -3.63 10.32
C GLN A 513 15.76 -4.77 9.47
N ARG A 514 17.10 -4.82 9.32
CA ARG A 514 17.75 -5.90 8.57
C ARG A 514 17.65 -7.28 9.25
N ARG A 515 17.54 -7.32 10.58
CA ARG A 515 17.35 -8.58 11.33
C ARG A 515 15.90 -9.04 11.32
N THR A 516 14.95 -8.12 11.48
CA THR A 516 13.53 -8.44 11.71
C THR A 516 12.71 -8.47 10.41
N SER A 517 13.02 -7.63 9.44
CA SER A 517 12.29 -7.53 8.17
C SER A 517 12.85 -8.49 7.10
N ARG A 518 13.10 -9.75 7.47
CA ARG A 518 13.29 -10.84 6.48
C ARG A 518 11.96 -11.15 5.83
N ILE A 519 11.54 -10.28 4.92
CA ILE A 519 10.31 -10.45 4.16
C ILE A 519 10.60 -11.53 3.13
N GLU A 520 10.12 -12.73 3.40
CA GLU A 520 10.20 -13.82 2.44
C GLU A 520 9.41 -13.45 1.18
N PRO A 521 9.87 -13.88 -0.02
CA PRO A 521 9.21 -13.59 -1.30
C PRO A 521 7.73 -14.00 -1.35
N ASP A 522 7.31 -14.92 -0.49
CA ASP A 522 5.94 -15.45 -0.40
C ASP A 522 5.17 -15.00 0.86
N SER A 523 5.71 -14.02 1.60
CA SER A 523 4.98 -13.37 2.68
C SER A 523 3.67 -12.73 2.19
N GLY A 524 2.65 -12.69 3.06
CA GLY A 524 1.33 -12.14 2.71
C GLY A 524 1.36 -10.68 2.22
N GLY A 525 2.33 -9.88 2.68
CA GLY A 525 2.54 -8.51 2.21
C GLY A 525 3.02 -8.44 0.76
N VAL A 526 4.02 -9.26 0.39
CA VAL A 526 4.52 -9.34 -0.99
C VAL A 526 3.47 -9.94 -1.93
N GLY A 527 2.75 -10.97 -1.47
CA GLY A 527 1.64 -11.57 -2.22
C GLY A 527 0.52 -10.58 -2.55
N PHE A 528 0.17 -9.70 -1.61
CA PHE A 528 -0.78 -8.61 -1.86
C PHE A 528 -0.29 -7.68 -2.97
N TRP A 529 0.95 -7.19 -2.87
CA TRP A 529 1.51 -6.26 -3.86
C TRP A 529 1.60 -6.89 -5.26
N ARG A 530 2.02 -8.16 -5.33
CA ARG A 530 2.03 -8.94 -6.58
C ARG A 530 0.64 -9.09 -7.19
N GLY A 531 -0.40 -9.22 -6.37
CA GLY A 531 -1.80 -9.26 -6.81
C GLY A 531 -2.28 -7.92 -7.36
N VAL A 532 -2.15 -6.85 -6.58
CA VAL A 532 -2.62 -5.49 -6.93
C VAL A 532 -1.91 -4.95 -8.18
N LEU A 533 -0.61 -5.20 -8.30
CA LEU A 533 0.22 -4.67 -9.39
C LEU A 533 0.36 -5.65 -10.57
N ARG A 534 -0.44 -6.72 -10.61
CA ARG A 534 -0.42 -7.65 -11.74
C ARG A 534 -0.83 -6.94 -13.02
N GLY A 535 0.01 -7.01 -14.05
CA GLY A 535 -0.28 -6.34 -15.33
C GLY A 535 -0.33 -4.82 -15.18
N VAL A 536 0.42 -4.26 -14.24
CA VAL A 536 0.60 -2.82 -14.11
C VAL A 536 1.05 -2.23 -15.46
N PRO A 537 0.47 -1.11 -15.91
CA PRO A 537 0.89 -0.48 -17.16
C PRO A 537 2.36 -0.06 -17.10
N VAL A 538 3.07 -0.24 -18.22
CA VAL A 538 4.50 0.14 -18.36
C VAL A 538 4.73 1.65 -18.14
N GLU A 539 3.71 2.45 -18.43
CA GLU A 539 3.69 3.86 -18.09
C GLU A 539 2.25 4.27 -17.76
N SER A 540 2.11 5.06 -16.70
CA SER A 540 0.85 5.57 -16.18
C SER A 540 1.13 6.97 -15.64
N GLY A 541 0.45 7.97 -16.19
CA GLY A 541 0.71 9.36 -15.84
C GLY A 541 0.15 10.35 -16.87
N VAL A 542 0.66 11.57 -16.82
CA VAL A 542 0.25 12.64 -17.75
C VAL A 542 0.66 12.26 -19.18
N PRO A 543 -0.18 12.46 -20.20
CA PRO A 543 0.26 12.36 -21.58
C PRO A 543 1.42 13.33 -21.83
N LEU A 544 2.50 12.83 -22.43
CA LEU A 544 3.71 13.63 -22.64
C LEU A 544 3.53 14.58 -23.82
N ASP A 545 4.04 15.81 -23.70
CA ASP A 545 4.09 16.79 -24.79
C ASP A 545 5.25 16.51 -25.76
N ARG A 546 6.25 15.76 -25.29
CA ARG A 546 7.47 15.42 -26.04
C ARG A 546 7.81 13.94 -25.91
N VAL A 547 8.56 13.43 -26.87
CA VAL A 547 9.10 12.06 -26.83
C VAL A 547 10.04 11.93 -25.63
N ARG A 548 9.83 10.88 -24.82
CA ARG A 548 10.69 10.59 -23.67
C ARG A 548 12.11 10.27 -24.14
N PRO A 549 13.15 10.89 -23.57
CA PRO A 549 14.53 10.50 -23.82
C PRO A 549 14.83 9.06 -23.35
N ASP A 550 15.86 8.43 -23.92
CA ASP A 550 16.37 7.12 -23.45
C ASP A 550 17.13 7.20 -22.11
N VAL A 551 17.24 8.41 -21.54
CA VAL A 551 17.82 8.69 -20.23
C VAL A 551 16.78 9.24 -19.27
N PRO A 552 16.94 9.06 -17.94
CA PRO A 552 16.04 9.67 -16.96
C PRO A 552 15.86 11.16 -17.20
N VAL A 553 14.62 11.63 -17.05
CA VAL A 553 14.32 13.06 -17.00
C VAL A 553 14.91 13.59 -15.71
N VAL A 554 15.69 14.67 -15.79
CA VAL A 554 16.32 15.28 -14.62
C VAL A 554 15.98 16.75 -14.54
N ARG A 555 15.73 17.45 -15.66
CA ARG A 555 15.37 18.87 -15.60
C ARG A 555 13.90 19.03 -15.22
N GLY A 556 13.69 19.86 -14.21
CA GLY A 556 12.38 20.13 -13.66
C GLY A 556 12.01 21.61 -13.72
N GLU A 557 10.72 21.86 -13.79
CA GLU A 557 10.12 23.15 -13.44
C GLU A 557 9.17 22.95 -12.26
N ARG A 558 9.03 24.01 -11.45
CA ARG A 558 8.16 24.01 -10.27
C ARG A 558 7.28 25.24 -10.23
N PHE A 559 6.04 25.07 -9.80
CA PHE A 559 5.15 26.17 -9.43
C PHE A 559 4.34 25.85 -8.17
N VAL A 560 3.76 26.89 -7.58
CA VAL A 560 2.92 26.79 -6.38
C VAL A 560 1.49 27.21 -6.73
N ARG A 561 0.52 26.42 -6.27
CA ARG A 561 -0.91 26.75 -6.26
C ARG A 561 -1.40 26.85 -4.82
N ARG A 562 -2.30 27.79 -4.55
CA ARG A 562 -2.88 28.00 -3.22
C ARG A 562 -4.39 27.86 -3.30
N TRP A 563 -4.93 26.99 -2.46
CA TRP A 563 -6.35 26.82 -2.28
C TRP A 563 -6.84 27.71 -1.15
N SER A 564 -7.99 28.34 -1.37
CA SER A 564 -8.65 29.14 -0.36
C SER A 564 -9.07 28.30 0.85
N GLY A 565 -9.29 28.96 1.99
CA GLY A 565 -9.87 28.31 3.17
C GLY A 565 -11.22 27.65 2.88
N GLY A 566 -12.02 28.24 1.98
CA GLY A 566 -13.31 27.70 1.55
C GLY A 566 -13.18 26.37 0.79
N ARG A 567 -12.31 26.29 -0.22
CA ARG A 567 -12.08 25.04 -0.96
C ARG A 567 -11.53 23.96 -0.03
N HIS A 568 -10.56 24.32 0.80
CA HIS A 568 -9.98 23.39 1.77
C HIS A 568 -11.03 22.85 2.76
N ALA A 569 -11.92 23.71 3.28
CA ALA A 569 -13.03 23.28 4.13
C ALA A 569 -14.00 22.34 3.39
N GLY A 570 -14.29 22.61 2.12
CA GLY A 570 -15.09 21.73 1.26
C GLY A 570 -14.43 20.36 1.06
N VAL A 571 -13.12 20.31 0.78
CA VAL A 571 -12.33 19.08 0.67
C VAL A 571 -12.38 18.27 1.97
N ARG A 572 -12.21 18.94 3.13
CA ARG A 572 -12.39 18.28 4.44
C ARG A 572 -13.80 17.75 4.65
N GLY A 573 -14.82 18.48 4.16
CA GLY A 573 -16.22 18.03 4.17
C GLY A 573 -16.45 16.77 3.34
N LEU A 574 -15.88 16.70 2.13
CA LEU A 574 -15.92 15.50 1.27
C LEU A 574 -15.21 14.32 1.93
N ALA A 575 -14.03 14.56 2.49
CA ALA A 575 -13.26 13.55 3.22
C ALA A 575 -14.11 12.95 4.35
N ARG A 576 -14.70 13.79 5.20
CA ARG A 576 -15.60 13.37 6.28
C ARG A 576 -16.81 12.59 5.76
N GLY A 577 -17.51 13.10 4.74
CA GLY A 577 -18.71 12.48 4.19
C GLY A 577 -18.47 11.08 3.61
N ALA A 578 -17.27 10.81 3.11
CA ALA A 578 -16.89 9.52 2.53
C ALA A 578 -16.11 8.60 3.50
N GLY A 579 -15.84 9.02 4.73
CA GLY A 579 -14.96 8.29 5.65
C GLY A 579 -13.52 8.18 5.12
N SER A 580 -13.06 9.23 4.42
CA SER A 580 -11.77 9.32 3.75
C SER A 580 -10.88 10.39 4.38
N SER A 581 -9.60 10.41 4.04
CA SER A 581 -8.68 11.50 4.40
C SER A 581 -8.64 12.60 3.32
N VAL A 582 -8.14 13.79 3.67
CA VAL A 582 -7.84 14.86 2.69
C VAL A 582 -6.91 14.33 1.59
N TYR A 583 -5.92 13.51 1.94
CA TYR A 583 -5.04 12.86 0.97
C TYR A 583 -5.82 12.03 -0.05
N MET A 584 -6.75 11.18 0.39
CA MET A 584 -7.56 10.34 -0.51
C MET A 584 -8.45 11.17 -1.43
N VAL A 585 -8.98 12.30 -0.96
CA VAL A 585 -9.77 13.22 -1.80
C VAL A 585 -8.90 13.88 -2.87
N VAL A 586 -7.71 14.35 -2.51
CA VAL A 586 -6.74 14.92 -3.47
C VAL A 586 -6.25 13.84 -4.45
N HIS A 587 -6.02 12.62 -3.98
CA HIS A 587 -5.63 11.47 -4.78
C HIS A 587 -6.71 11.10 -5.79
N ALA A 588 -7.97 11.03 -5.38
CA ALA A 588 -9.10 10.78 -6.28
C ALA A 588 -9.24 11.88 -7.35
N ALA A 589 -9.08 13.15 -6.98
CA ALA A 589 -9.07 14.27 -7.92
C ALA A 589 -7.91 14.18 -8.93
N LEU A 590 -6.71 13.83 -8.47
CA LEU A 590 -5.54 13.64 -9.33
C LEU A 590 -5.76 12.50 -10.33
N VAL A 591 -6.16 11.33 -9.85
CA VAL A 591 -6.40 10.15 -10.68
C VAL A 591 -7.51 10.42 -11.71
N ALA A 592 -8.59 11.08 -11.32
CA ALA A 592 -9.65 11.50 -12.24
C ALA A 592 -9.13 12.49 -13.30
N ALA A 593 -8.40 13.51 -12.89
CA ALA A 593 -7.85 14.51 -13.81
C ALA A 593 -6.86 13.88 -14.81
N LEU A 594 -6.00 12.96 -14.36
CA LEU A 594 -5.10 12.20 -15.23
C LEU A 594 -5.88 11.34 -16.24
N ALA A 595 -6.92 10.64 -15.78
CA ALA A 595 -7.76 9.82 -16.65
C ALA A 595 -8.48 10.67 -17.71
N GLU A 596 -9.05 11.82 -17.33
CA GLU A 596 -9.68 12.76 -18.27
C GLU A 596 -8.66 13.43 -19.22
N SER A 597 -7.39 13.50 -18.82
CA SER A 597 -6.31 14.05 -19.65
C SER A 597 -5.75 13.03 -20.65
N GLY A 598 -6.09 11.74 -20.55
CA GLY A 598 -5.61 10.70 -21.47
C GLY A 598 -4.58 9.73 -20.89
N ALA A 599 -4.48 9.63 -19.57
CA ALA A 599 -3.68 8.58 -18.91
C ALA A 599 -4.27 7.16 -19.11
N GLY A 600 -5.53 7.06 -19.55
CA GLY A 600 -6.30 5.83 -19.57
C GLY A 600 -7.11 5.62 -18.27
N SER A 601 -7.75 4.46 -18.15
CA SER A 601 -8.56 4.12 -16.98
C SER A 601 -7.77 3.48 -15.83
N ASP A 602 -6.54 3.05 -16.06
CA ASP A 602 -5.70 2.37 -15.05
C ASP A 602 -4.53 3.29 -14.67
N VAL A 603 -4.69 4.00 -13.54
CA VAL A 603 -3.77 5.03 -13.11
C VAL A 603 -2.99 4.56 -11.87
N VAL A 604 -1.67 4.72 -11.89
CA VAL A 604 -0.78 4.38 -10.76
C VAL A 604 -0.09 5.64 -10.26
N VAL A 605 -0.28 5.94 -8.98
CA VAL A 605 0.33 7.09 -8.30
C VAL A 605 1.24 6.58 -7.19
N GLY A 606 2.47 7.06 -7.14
CA GLY A 606 3.39 6.81 -6.03
C GLY A 606 3.02 7.65 -4.81
N CYS A 607 3.05 7.03 -3.64
CA CYS A 607 2.81 7.70 -2.35
C CYS A 607 3.97 7.41 -1.39
N PRO A 608 4.70 8.44 -0.90
CA PRO A 608 5.67 8.25 0.16
C PRO A 608 4.96 7.95 1.48
N VAL A 609 5.40 6.90 2.18
CA VAL A 609 4.87 6.46 3.47
C VAL A 609 6.00 6.33 4.49
N SER A 610 5.71 6.57 5.76
CA SER A 610 6.69 6.46 6.84
C SER A 610 6.76 5.02 7.37
N THR A 611 7.98 4.49 7.52
CA THR A 611 8.26 3.17 8.11
C THR A 611 8.63 3.22 9.59
N ARG A 612 8.51 4.39 10.24
CA ARG A 612 8.74 4.57 11.68
C ARG A 612 7.72 3.74 12.48
N ARG A 613 8.04 2.47 12.72
CA ARG A 613 7.28 1.48 13.48
C ARG A 613 8.05 1.10 14.75
N GLY A 614 7.35 0.98 15.86
CA GLY A 614 7.95 0.59 17.15
C GLY A 614 8.33 1.76 18.05
N GLU A 615 8.54 1.42 19.32
CA GLU A 615 8.80 2.37 20.41
C GLU A 615 10.15 3.10 20.24
N GLY A 616 10.20 4.37 20.66
CA GLY A 616 11.43 5.15 20.73
C GLY A 616 11.93 5.79 19.42
N LEU A 617 11.30 5.52 18.27
CA LEU A 617 11.72 6.08 16.97
C LEU A 617 11.24 7.52 16.69
N GLU A 618 10.40 8.07 17.56
CA GLU A 618 9.83 9.42 17.39
C GLU A 618 10.88 10.53 17.48
N GLY A 619 11.90 10.36 18.33
CA GLY A 619 13.02 11.30 18.49
C GLY A 619 14.21 11.03 17.56
N VAL A 620 14.10 10.08 16.63
CA VAL A 620 15.25 9.64 15.82
C VAL A 620 15.30 10.41 14.51
N VAL A 621 16.35 11.17 14.27
CA VAL A 621 16.60 11.78 12.95
C VAL A 621 17.07 10.70 11.97
N GLY A 622 16.57 10.72 10.73
CA GLY A 622 17.00 9.78 9.68
C GLY A 622 15.99 9.60 8.55
N PHE A 623 16.31 8.67 7.63
CA PHE A 623 15.49 8.41 6.44
C PHE A 623 14.57 7.20 6.60
N PHE A 624 13.29 7.46 6.90
CA PHE A 624 12.30 6.39 7.10
C PHE A 624 11.22 6.38 6.01
N VAL A 625 11.46 7.01 4.86
CA VAL A 625 10.47 7.09 3.79
C VAL A 625 10.56 5.86 2.89
N ASN A 626 9.51 5.03 2.93
CA ASN A 626 9.24 4.04 1.89
C ASN A 626 8.26 4.64 0.87
N THR A 627 8.02 3.96 -0.25
CA THR A 627 7.04 4.39 -1.25
C THR A 627 6.13 3.24 -1.62
N VAL A 628 4.84 3.49 -1.72
CA VAL A 628 3.84 2.53 -2.19
C VAL A 628 3.26 2.96 -3.53
N ALA A 629 2.88 1.98 -4.36
CA ALA A 629 2.23 2.23 -5.65
C ALA A 629 0.71 2.09 -5.48
N LEU A 630 -0.01 3.20 -5.59
CA LEU A 630 -1.46 3.27 -5.47
C LEU A 630 -2.08 3.13 -6.85
N ARG A 631 -2.59 1.93 -7.17
CA ARG A 631 -3.21 1.62 -8.47
C ARG A 631 -4.73 1.76 -8.36
N CYS A 632 -5.31 2.56 -9.24
CA CYS A 632 -6.73 2.91 -9.24
C CYS A 632 -7.36 2.69 -10.62
N ASP A 633 -8.50 2.00 -10.65
CA ASP A 633 -9.34 1.83 -11.85
C ASP A 633 -10.45 2.89 -11.92
N VAL A 634 -10.33 3.78 -12.90
CA VAL A 634 -11.22 4.89 -13.25
C VAL A 634 -12.18 4.50 -14.40
N GLY A 635 -12.19 3.23 -14.81
CA GLY A 635 -13.05 2.71 -15.86
C GLY A 635 -14.53 2.64 -15.48
N GLY A 636 -15.39 2.57 -16.50
CA GLY A 636 -16.82 2.27 -16.33
C GLY A 636 -17.75 3.48 -16.18
N GLY A 637 -17.26 4.71 -16.35
CA GLY A 637 -18.09 5.92 -16.25
C GLY A 637 -18.57 6.16 -14.82
N VAL A 638 -17.66 6.04 -13.85
CA VAL A 638 -17.93 6.23 -12.42
C VAL A 638 -18.13 7.69 -12.07
N SER A 639 -18.94 7.93 -11.03
CA SER A 639 -19.02 9.25 -10.43
C SER A 639 -17.79 9.59 -9.57
N PHE A 640 -17.58 10.87 -9.25
CA PHE A 640 -16.49 11.25 -8.36
C PHE A 640 -16.62 10.63 -6.97
N GLY A 641 -17.86 10.56 -6.44
CA GLY A 641 -18.12 9.91 -5.15
C GLY A 641 -17.76 8.42 -5.15
N GLU A 642 -18.13 7.70 -6.22
CA GLU A 642 -17.76 6.28 -6.39
C GLU A 642 -16.25 6.09 -6.52
N LEU A 643 -15.56 6.96 -7.27
CA LEU A 643 -14.11 6.93 -7.40
C LEU A 643 -13.42 7.17 -6.05
N LEU A 644 -13.90 8.12 -5.25
CA LEU A 644 -13.34 8.40 -3.92
C LEU A 644 -13.42 7.18 -3.00
N VAL A 645 -14.51 6.41 -3.05
CA VAL A 645 -14.63 5.16 -2.28
C VAL A 645 -13.61 4.12 -2.77
N ARG A 646 -13.46 3.94 -4.09
CA ARG A 646 -12.45 3.02 -4.65
C ARG A 646 -11.03 3.41 -4.24
N VAL A 647 -10.71 4.70 -4.32
CA VAL A 647 -9.40 5.23 -3.93
C VAL A 647 -9.16 5.02 -2.44
N ARG A 648 -10.14 5.31 -1.58
CA ARG A 648 -10.03 5.04 -0.14
C ARG A 648 -9.70 3.59 0.14
N ASP A 649 -10.44 2.66 -0.45
CA ASP A 649 -10.26 1.22 -0.20
C ASP A 649 -8.89 0.73 -0.71
N ALA A 650 -8.45 1.21 -1.88
CA ALA A 650 -7.13 0.92 -2.43
C ALA A 650 -5.99 1.47 -1.56
N ASP A 651 -6.10 2.73 -1.14
CA ASP A 651 -5.11 3.43 -0.31
C ASP A 651 -4.98 2.75 1.07
N LEU A 652 -6.10 2.37 1.71
CA LEU A 652 -6.07 1.64 2.98
C LEU A 652 -5.39 0.26 2.84
N GLY A 653 -5.71 -0.47 1.77
CA GLY A 653 -5.05 -1.74 1.48
C GLY A 653 -3.54 -1.60 1.30
N ALA A 654 -3.11 -0.53 0.63
CA ALA A 654 -1.71 -0.17 0.43
C ALA A 654 -1.02 0.24 1.74
N PHE A 655 -1.63 1.10 2.55
CA PHE A 655 -1.02 1.62 3.79
C PHE A 655 -0.86 0.54 4.86
N ASP A 656 -1.80 -0.41 4.96
CA ASP A 656 -1.67 -1.59 5.82
C ASP A 656 -0.38 -2.41 5.54
N ARG A 657 0.16 -2.29 4.33
CA ARG A 657 1.32 -3.04 3.82
C ARG A 657 2.45 -2.12 3.37
N GLY A 658 2.44 -0.88 3.84
CA GLY A 658 3.41 0.17 3.49
C GLY A 658 4.81 -0.04 4.08
N ASP A 659 4.99 -1.07 4.91
CA ASP A 659 6.29 -1.53 5.42
C ASP A 659 7.02 -2.48 4.48
N VAL A 660 6.35 -3.05 3.49
CA VAL A 660 7.04 -3.87 2.49
C VAL A 660 7.95 -2.93 1.69
N PRO A 661 9.29 -3.13 1.70
CA PRO A 661 10.20 -2.24 1.00
C PRO A 661 9.88 -2.19 -0.48
N PHE A 662 9.85 -0.98 -1.05
CA PHE A 662 9.51 -0.77 -2.45
C PHE A 662 10.30 -1.66 -3.42
N ASN A 663 11.61 -1.84 -3.18
CA ASN A 663 12.45 -2.68 -4.04
C ASN A 663 12.00 -4.15 -4.04
N ARG A 664 11.50 -4.67 -2.92
CA ARG A 664 10.93 -6.03 -2.84
C ARG A 664 9.64 -6.14 -3.64
N VAL A 665 8.83 -5.09 -3.64
CA VAL A 665 7.63 -5.02 -4.48
C VAL A 665 8.02 -5.03 -5.96
N VAL A 666 9.00 -4.21 -6.37
CA VAL A 666 9.51 -4.19 -7.75
C VAL A 666 10.10 -5.55 -8.16
N GLU A 667 10.88 -6.19 -7.30
CA GLU A 667 11.44 -7.54 -7.53
C GLU A 667 10.32 -8.57 -7.72
N ALA A 668 9.30 -8.54 -6.86
CA ALA A 668 8.21 -9.52 -6.88
C ALA A 668 7.20 -9.32 -8.03
N VAL A 669 7.01 -8.09 -8.49
CA VAL A 669 6.14 -7.75 -9.62
C VAL A 669 6.87 -7.91 -10.95
N ASN A 670 8.19 -7.64 -10.97
CA ASN A 670 9.06 -7.67 -12.13
C ASN A 670 8.46 -6.94 -13.36
N PRO A 671 8.11 -5.64 -13.24
CA PRO A 671 7.54 -4.88 -14.35
C PRO A 671 8.58 -4.68 -15.46
N PRO A 672 8.15 -4.47 -16.72
CA PRO A 672 9.05 -4.11 -17.81
C PRO A 672 9.93 -2.90 -17.43
N ARG A 673 11.24 -3.05 -17.54
CA ARG A 673 12.20 -2.00 -17.15
C ARG A 673 12.58 -1.14 -18.33
N HIS A 674 12.65 0.16 -18.09
CA HIS A 674 13.19 1.13 -19.04
C HIS A 674 14.18 2.04 -18.31
N PRO A 675 15.39 2.29 -18.85
CA PRO A 675 16.43 3.08 -18.18
C PRO A 675 16.00 4.52 -17.85
N SER A 676 15.05 5.08 -18.61
CA SER A 676 14.52 6.43 -18.41
C SER A 676 13.25 6.53 -17.55
N ARG A 677 12.83 5.45 -16.89
CA ARG A 677 11.53 5.40 -16.20
C ARG A 677 11.64 4.85 -14.80
N ASN A 678 10.79 5.38 -13.92
CA ASN A 678 10.50 4.74 -12.64
C ASN A 678 9.68 3.44 -12.87
N PRO A 679 9.94 2.36 -12.12
CA PRO A 679 9.49 1.01 -12.49
C PRO A 679 7.99 0.72 -12.30
N LEU A 680 7.25 1.52 -11.52
CA LEU A 680 5.83 1.24 -11.22
C LEU A 680 4.88 2.43 -11.43
N PHE A 681 5.38 3.66 -11.40
CA PHE A 681 4.58 4.88 -11.54
C PHE A 681 5.46 6.04 -12.00
N GLN A 682 4.86 7.01 -12.68
CA GLN A 682 5.54 8.23 -13.14
C GLN A 682 5.04 9.49 -12.43
N VAL A 683 3.92 9.37 -11.71
CA VAL A 683 3.33 10.45 -10.93
C VAL A 683 3.50 10.18 -9.45
N LEU A 684 3.95 11.17 -8.67
CA LEU A 684 4.04 11.13 -7.21
C LEU A 684 3.02 12.09 -6.59
N LEU A 685 2.30 11.64 -5.56
CA LEU A 685 1.49 12.49 -4.70
C LEU A 685 2.00 12.38 -3.27
N ALA A 686 2.32 13.51 -2.64
CA ALA A 686 2.83 13.58 -1.28
C ALA A 686 2.06 14.60 -0.44
N GLN A 687 1.85 14.30 0.83
CA GLN A 687 1.45 15.28 1.83
C GLN A 687 2.67 15.68 2.65
N GLN A 688 3.01 16.97 2.64
CA GLN A 688 4.17 17.55 3.33
C GLN A 688 3.76 18.35 4.56
N HIS A 689 4.65 18.40 5.55
CA HIS A 689 4.42 19.09 6.82
C HIS A 689 5.50 20.14 7.17
N HIS A 690 6.56 20.30 6.37
CA HIS A 690 7.75 21.07 6.74
C HIS A 690 8.05 22.29 5.85
N THR A 691 7.23 22.57 4.83
CA THR A 691 7.50 23.59 3.78
C THR A 691 7.64 25.03 4.29
N ARG A 692 7.25 25.31 5.54
CA ARG A 692 7.37 26.61 6.19
C ARG A 692 8.02 26.53 7.57
N LEU A 693 8.72 25.44 7.85
CA LEU A 693 9.39 25.25 9.12
C LEU A 693 10.56 26.21 9.24
N VAL A 694 10.61 26.97 10.33
CA VAL A 694 11.67 27.93 10.62
C VAL A 694 12.08 27.74 12.08
N PRO A 695 13.40 27.70 12.39
CA PRO A 695 13.85 27.70 13.77
C PRO A 695 13.46 29.03 14.43
N ASP A 696 12.90 28.94 15.63
CA ASP A 696 12.80 30.09 16.52
C ASP A 696 14.20 30.40 17.07
N LEU A 697 14.74 31.55 16.69
CA LEU A 697 16.06 32.00 17.13
C LEU A 697 15.85 33.11 18.15
N ASP A 698 15.55 32.70 19.38
CA ASP A 698 15.38 33.58 20.54
C ASP A 698 16.48 34.65 20.59
N GLY A 699 16.12 35.91 20.87
CA GLY A 699 17.08 37.03 20.86
C GLY A 699 16.59 38.30 20.19
N GLY A 700 15.33 38.33 19.73
CA GLY A 700 14.70 39.51 19.13
C GLY A 700 14.80 39.59 17.61
N ALA A 701 15.32 38.55 16.95
CA ALA A 701 15.30 38.42 15.51
C ALA A 701 13.99 37.74 15.03
N VAL A 702 13.54 38.09 13.83
CA VAL A 702 12.36 37.51 13.19
C VAL A 702 12.83 36.63 12.04
N SER A 703 12.51 35.34 12.12
CA SER A 703 12.84 34.37 11.07
C SER A 703 11.62 34.04 10.20
N THR A 704 11.81 33.97 8.88
CA THR A 704 10.78 33.66 7.89
C THR A 704 11.30 32.66 6.84
N PRO A 705 10.46 31.76 6.29
CA PRO A 705 10.92 30.82 5.27
C PRO A 705 11.55 31.54 4.06
N PHE A 706 12.61 30.98 3.51
CA PHE A 706 13.26 31.52 2.31
C PHE A 706 13.18 30.50 1.16
N PRO A 707 12.58 30.84 0.01
CA PRO A 707 12.43 29.90 -1.09
C PRO A 707 13.77 29.58 -1.73
N VAL A 708 14.04 28.30 -1.96
CA VAL A 708 15.22 27.83 -2.71
C VAL A 708 14.74 27.33 -4.08
N ALA A 709 15.28 27.93 -5.15
CA ALA A 709 14.97 27.50 -6.51
C ALA A 709 15.58 26.11 -6.78
N SER A 710 14.74 25.16 -7.18
CA SER A 710 15.13 23.88 -7.75
C SER A 710 14.84 23.88 -9.26
N SER A 711 15.69 23.19 -10.02
CA SER A 711 15.54 23.01 -11.47
C SER A 711 15.60 21.52 -11.84
N GLU A 712 15.37 20.63 -10.89
CA GLU A 712 15.41 19.19 -11.07
C GLU A 712 14.05 18.55 -10.79
N ALA A 713 13.77 17.41 -11.42
CA ALA A 713 12.55 16.63 -11.20
C ALA A 713 12.87 15.13 -11.12
N ALA A 714 12.36 14.47 -10.08
CA ALA A 714 12.56 13.02 -9.87
C ALA A 714 11.49 12.14 -10.54
N PHE A 715 10.38 12.77 -10.93
CA PHE A 715 9.19 12.17 -11.52
C PHE A 715 8.74 13.02 -12.69
N ASP A 716 7.93 12.46 -13.59
CA ASP A 716 7.37 13.27 -14.67
C ASP A 716 6.45 14.34 -14.09
N LEU A 717 5.67 13.98 -13.07
CA LEU A 717 4.86 14.89 -12.28
C LEU A 717 4.92 14.50 -10.81
N ALA A 718 5.26 15.45 -9.95
CA ALA A 718 5.15 15.32 -8.51
C ALA A 718 4.28 16.46 -7.96
N ILE A 719 3.23 16.10 -7.23
CA ILE A 719 2.40 17.04 -6.48
C ILE A 719 2.62 16.79 -5.01
N ALA A 720 3.12 17.80 -4.31
CA ALA A 720 3.21 17.82 -2.87
C ALA A 720 2.23 18.86 -2.32
N PHE A 721 1.50 18.55 -1.25
CA PHE A 721 0.58 19.52 -0.65
C PHE A 721 0.71 19.60 0.87
N SER A 722 0.43 20.78 1.41
CA SER A 722 0.44 21.05 2.86
C SER A 722 -0.75 21.92 3.25
N GLU A 723 -1.41 21.59 4.35
CA GLU A 723 -2.47 22.41 4.94
C GLU A 723 -1.85 23.64 5.65
N LEU A 724 -2.44 24.82 5.46
CA LEU A 724 -1.87 26.07 5.97
C LEU A 724 -2.38 26.42 7.38
N PRO A 725 -1.52 26.94 8.27
CA PRO A 725 -1.96 27.54 9.53
C PRO A 725 -2.95 28.68 9.25
N GLY A 726 -4.15 28.62 9.85
CA GLY A 726 -5.23 29.59 9.60
C GLY A 726 -6.21 29.20 8.49
N GLY A 727 -6.02 28.03 7.85
CA GLY A 727 -6.92 27.48 6.85
C GLY A 727 -6.47 27.70 5.41
N GLY A 728 -6.83 26.78 4.53
CA GLY A 728 -6.36 26.72 3.14
C GLY A 728 -5.31 25.64 2.94
N MET A 729 -4.85 25.49 1.71
CA MET A 729 -3.86 24.48 1.33
C MET A 729 -2.89 25.05 0.30
N GLU A 730 -1.64 24.61 0.34
CA GLU A 730 -0.63 24.96 -0.66
C GLU A 730 -0.18 23.69 -1.38
N LEU A 731 -0.19 23.73 -2.70
CA LEU A 731 0.29 22.67 -3.58
C LEU A 731 1.58 23.15 -4.22
N THR A 732 2.64 22.38 -4.05
CA THR A 732 3.86 22.45 -4.85
C THR A 732 3.74 21.43 -5.98
N VAL A 733 3.84 21.90 -7.21
CA VAL A 733 3.79 21.06 -8.41
C VAL A 733 5.14 21.15 -9.08
N GLU A 734 5.81 20.01 -9.21
CA GLU A 734 7.09 19.83 -9.88
C GLU A 734 6.91 18.87 -11.05
N PHE A 735 7.50 19.16 -12.20
CA PHE A 735 7.35 18.32 -13.38
C PHE A 735 8.61 18.34 -14.25
N GLY A 736 8.83 17.24 -14.96
CA GLY A 736 9.94 17.09 -15.89
C GLY A 736 9.75 17.91 -17.16
N SER A 737 10.44 19.05 -17.27
CA SER A 737 10.27 19.99 -18.40
C SER A 737 10.81 19.44 -19.74
N GLU A 738 11.56 18.34 -19.70
CA GLU A 738 12.02 17.62 -20.90
C GLU A 738 10.89 16.84 -21.59
N VAL A 739 9.82 16.50 -20.86
CA VAL A 739 8.70 15.69 -21.36
C VAL A 739 7.35 16.38 -21.26
N LEU A 740 7.20 17.39 -20.39
CA LEU A 740 5.95 18.11 -20.14
C LEU A 740 6.13 19.61 -20.25
N ASP A 741 5.10 20.28 -20.76
CA ASP A 741 4.92 21.72 -20.76
C ASP A 741 4.17 22.18 -19.52
N ARG A 742 4.53 23.37 -19.04
CA ARG A 742 3.85 24.01 -17.91
C ARG A 742 2.34 24.11 -18.13
N SER A 743 1.90 24.46 -19.34
CA SER A 743 0.48 24.58 -19.69
C SER A 743 -0.27 23.26 -19.55
N THR A 744 0.36 22.14 -19.90
CA THR A 744 -0.23 20.80 -19.78
C THR A 744 -0.40 20.42 -18.32
N VAL A 745 0.62 20.68 -17.50
CA VAL A 745 0.56 20.41 -16.06
C VAL A 745 -0.44 21.33 -15.34
N GLU A 746 -0.49 22.61 -15.71
CA GLU A 746 -1.51 23.53 -15.20
C GLU A 746 -2.93 23.07 -15.57
N ALA A 747 -3.15 22.56 -16.78
CA ALA A 747 -4.45 22.03 -17.18
C ALA A 747 -4.90 20.81 -16.34
N VAL A 748 -3.96 19.93 -15.96
CA VAL A 748 -4.23 18.79 -15.06
C VAL A 748 -4.63 19.31 -13.67
N VAL A 749 -3.87 20.26 -13.11
CA VAL A 749 -4.15 20.84 -11.79
C VAL A 749 -5.48 21.60 -11.78
N ASP A 750 -5.75 22.39 -12.81
CA ASP A 750 -7.03 23.08 -12.97
C ASP A 750 -8.18 22.07 -13.13
N GLY A 751 -7.92 20.91 -13.76
CA GLY A 751 -8.83 19.77 -13.84
C GLY A 751 -9.17 19.19 -12.47
N MET A 752 -8.17 18.95 -11.63
CA MET A 752 -8.37 18.54 -10.23
C MET A 752 -9.23 19.54 -9.48
N GLU A 753 -8.91 20.84 -9.59
CA GLU A 753 -9.64 21.89 -8.88
C GLU A 753 -11.11 21.98 -9.31
N ARG A 754 -11.39 21.87 -10.62
CA ARG A 754 -12.77 21.82 -11.13
C ARG A 754 -13.55 20.63 -10.62
N LEU A 755 -12.93 19.44 -10.55
CA LEU A 755 -13.57 18.24 -10.03
C LEU A 755 -13.91 18.37 -8.55
N LEU A 756 -12.97 18.93 -7.77
CA LEU A 756 -13.18 19.19 -6.35
C LEU A 756 -14.27 20.24 -6.12
N ASP A 757 -14.23 21.36 -6.84
CA ASP A 757 -15.21 22.43 -6.69
C ASP A 757 -16.63 21.94 -7.06
N GLY A 758 -16.78 21.12 -8.10
CA GLY A 758 -18.05 20.45 -8.46
C GLY A 758 -18.53 19.47 -7.39
N ALA A 759 -17.64 18.60 -6.90
CA ALA A 759 -17.98 17.65 -5.84
C ALA A 759 -18.42 18.36 -4.54
N VAL A 760 -17.74 19.45 -4.17
CA VAL A 760 -18.12 20.30 -3.01
C VAL A 760 -19.49 20.96 -3.22
N ALA A 761 -19.83 21.33 -4.45
CA ALA A 761 -21.14 21.86 -4.81
C ALA A 761 -22.26 20.78 -4.85
N GLY A 762 -21.93 19.50 -4.64
CA GLY A 762 -22.86 18.38 -4.71
C GLY A 762 -23.13 17.89 -6.13
N GLU A 763 -22.29 18.26 -7.11
CA GLU A 763 -22.36 17.74 -8.47
C GLU A 763 -21.69 16.38 -8.54
N ASP A 764 -22.48 15.31 -8.71
CA ASP A 764 -21.94 13.95 -8.87
C ASP A 764 -21.57 13.68 -10.34
N ARG A 765 -20.51 14.36 -10.79
CA ARG A 765 -20.05 14.28 -12.17
C ARG A 765 -19.44 12.92 -12.48
N VAL A 766 -19.88 12.33 -13.59
CA VAL A 766 -19.27 11.14 -14.17
C VAL A 766 -17.90 11.48 -14.77
N ILE A 767 -16.88 10.74 -14.33
CA ILE A 767 -15.51 10.84 -14.83
C ILE A 767 -15.41 10.17 -16.21
N ARG A 768 -14.88 10.89 -17.18
CA ARG A 768 -14.73 10.41 -18.56
C ARG A 768 -13.26 10.11 -18.86
N ALA A 769 -12.83 8.89 -18.53
CA ALA A 769 -11.50 8.43 -18.89
C ALA A 769 -11.31 8.46 -20.42
N VAL A 770 -10.28 9.16 -20.88
CA VAL A 770 -9.90 9.22 -22.29
C VAL A 770 -8.90 8.09 -22.55
N GLY A 771 -9.12 7.36 -23.65
CA GLY A 771 -8.25 6.25 -24.04
C GLY A 771 -6.79 6.72 -24.14
N ARG A 772 -5.87 5.90 -23.65
CA ARG A 772 -4.45 6.26 -23.62
C ARG A 772 -3.94 6.48 -25.04
N VAL A 773 -3.33 7.64 -25.28
CA VAL A 773 -2.52 7.86 -26.48
C VAL A 773 -1.13 7.30 -26.18
N PRO A 774 -0.66 6.26 -26.88
CA PRO A 774 0.68 5.75 -26.66
C PRO A 774 1.70 6.84 -27.02
N SER A 775 2.63 7.11 -26.12
CA SER A 775 3.87 7.84 -26.38
C SER A 775 4.78 6.96 -27.25
N VAL A 776 4.42 6.71 -28.53
CA VAL A 776 5.25 5.88 -29.44
C VAL A 776 6.60 6.61 -29.62
N SER A 777 7.75 6.00 -29.36
CA SER A 777 8.24 4.77 -30.00
C SER A 777 8.89 3.78 -29.04
N GLU A 778 8.46 2.52 -29.14
CA GLU A 778 9.39 1.40 -28.98
C GLU A 778 10.37 1.50 -30.15
N GLY A 779 11.47 2.22 -29.93
CA GLY A 779 12.67 1.93 -30.69
C GLY A 779 13.03 0.47 -30.39
N VAL A 780 12.81 -0.42 -31.36
CA VAL A 780 13.57 -1.67 -31.40
C VAL A 780 15.03 -1.23 -31.26
N PRO A 781 15.79 -1.71 -30.25
CA PRO A 781 17.19 -1.36 -30.16
C PRO A 781 17.81 -1.69 -31.51
N GLU A 782 18.32 -0.66 -32.19
CA GLU A 782 19.06 -0.81 -33.43
C GLU A 782 20.04 -1.95 -33.21
N ALA A 783 20.04 -2.97 -34.08
CA ALA A 783 20.94 -4.10 -33.96
C ALA A 783 22.37 -3.57 -33.79
N GLU A 784 22.91 -3.69 -32.58
CA GLU A 784 24.26 -3.23 -32.25
C GLU A 784 25.22 -3.95 -33.20
N ARG A 785 25.80 -3.21 -34.14
CA ARG A 785 26.82 -3.77 -35.03
C ARG A 785 28.10 -3.96 -34.24
N GLY A 786 28.53 -5.23 -34.15
CA GLY A 786 29.93 -5.66 -34.02
C GLY A 786 30.76 -4.92 -32.98
N VAL A 787 30.41 -5.02 -31.70
CA VAL A 787 31.36 -4.75 -30.63
C VAL A 787 32.30 -5.96 -30.54
N VAL A 788 33.56 -5.80 -30.92
CA VAL A 788 34.59 -6.84 -30.76
C VAL A 788 35.21 -6.64 -29.38
N ALA A 789 34.65 -7.29 -28.37
CA ALA A 789 35.29 -7.39 -27.05
C ALA A 789 36.31 -8.53 -27.05
N GLY A 790 37.44 -8.37 -26.35
CA GLY A 790 38.44 -9.42 -26.22
C GLY A 790 37.91 -10.66 -25.51
N GLU A 791 38.30 -11.85 -25.96
CA GLU A 791 37.84 -13.14 -25.40
C GLU A 791 38.11 -13.26 -23.89
N GLU A 792 39.19 -12.63 -23.40
CA GLU A 792 39.55 -12.64 -21.97
C GLU A 792 38.57 -11.81 -21.12
N THR A 793 38.23 -10.58 -21.56
CA THR A 793 37.25 -9.73 -20.88
C THR A 793 35.88 -10.38 -20.85
N VAL A 794 35.46 -10.98 -21.98
CA VAL A 794 34.19 -11.71 -22.09
C VAL A 794 34.17 -12.91 -21.14
N ALA A 795 35.24 -13.70 -21.08
CA ALA A 795 35.32 -14.86 -20.19
C ALA A 795 35.27 -14.49 -18.70
N VAL A 796 35.95 -13.42 -18.31
CA VAL A 796 35.88 -12.89 -16.93
C VAL A 796 34.47 -12.38 -16.63
N LEU A 797 33.89 -11.56 -17.52
CA LEU A 797 32.57 -10.98 -17.30
C LEU A 797 31.47 -12.05 -17.24
N ARG A 798 31.57 -13.12 -18.04
CA ARG A 798 30.69 -14.30 -17.99
C ARG A 798 30.72 -14.99 -16.63
N ARG A 799 31.92 -15.20 -16.08
CA ARG A 799 32.09 -15.73 -14.73
C ARG A 799 31.51 -14.79 -13.67
N LEU A 800 31.74 -13.48 -13.80
CA LEU A 800 31.16 -12.50 -12.88
C LEU A 800 29.63 -12.48 -12.93
N PHE A 801 29.01 -12.54 -14.12
CA PHE A 801 27.56 -12.68 -14.28
C PHE A 801 27.07 -13.95 -13.61
N SER A 802 27.73 -15.09 -13.89
CA SER A 802 27.37 -16.39 -13.34
C SER A 802 27.40 -16.40 -11.81
N GLU A 803 28.48 -15.89 -11.21
CA GLU A 803 28.66 -15.83 -9.75
C GLU A 803 27.71 -14.85 -9.07
N VAL A 804 27.41 -13.72 -9.71
CA VAL A 804 26.57 -12.66 -9.11
C VAL A 804 25.08 -12.99 -9.23
N LEU A 805 24.68 -13.63 -10.32
CA LEU A 805 23.29 -14.01 -10.58
C LEU A 805 22.93 -15.43 -10.14
N ASP A 806 23.93 -16.21 -9.70
CA ASP A 806 23.79 -17.64 -9.39
C ASP A 806 23.21 -18.42 -10.58
N GLN A 807 23.71 -18.12 -11.78
CA GLN A 807 23.26 -18.69 -13.06
C GLN A 807 24.43 -19.43 -13.73
N PRO A 808 24.39 -20.76 -13.89
CA PRO A 808 25.52 -21.52 -14.43
C PRO A 808 25.72 -21.35 -15.94
N ASP A 809 24.66 -21.02 -16.69
CA ASP A 809 24.64 -21.05 -18.16
C ASP A 809 24.52 -19.65 -18.80
N VAL A 810 25.39 -18.71 -18.42
CA VAL A 810 25.42 -17.35 -19.02
C VAL A 810 26.08 -17.38 -20.39
N ARG A 811 25.37 -16.90 -21.42
CA ARG A 811 25.82 -16.75 -22.80
C ARG A 811 26.24 -15.31 -23.10
N ASP A 812 26.99 -15.13 -24.18
CA ASP A 812 27.64 -13.86 -24.52
C ASP A 812 26.65 -12.76 -24.94
N GLU A 813 25.50 -13.18 -25.46
CA GLU A 813 24.39 -12.29 -25.86
C GLU A 813 23.37 -12.08 -24.74
N ASP A 814 23.53 -12.75 -23.60
CA ASP A 814 22.53 -12.69 -22.54
C ASP A 814 22.49 -11.30 -21.91
N ASN A 815 21.26 -10.86 -21.65
CA ASN A 815 20.96 -9.63 -20.96
C ASN A 815 20.94 -9.88 -19.45
N PHE A 816 21.71 -9.08 -18.71
CA PHE A 816 21.84 -9.15 -17.26
C PHE A 816 20.49 -9.14 -16.53
N PHE A 817 19.53 -8.33 -16.99
CA PHE A 817 18.23 -8.20 -16.34
C PHE A 817 17.27 -9.34 -16.70
N ASP A 818 17.36 -9.88 -17.92
CA ASP A 818 16.54 -11.02 -18.37
C ASP A 818 16.93 -12.30 -17.62
N LEU A 819 18.20 -12.41 -17.21
CA LEU A 819 18.72 -13.47 -16.33
C LEU A 819 18.31 -13.32 -14.85
N GLY A 820 17.43 -12.38 -14.53
CA GLY A 820 16.98 -12.12 -13.15
C GLY A 820 17.83 -11.10 -12.39
N GLY A 821 18.76 -10.42 -13.07
CA GLY A 821 19.51 -9.31 -12.50
C GLY A 821 18.61 -8.18 -12.01
N HIS A 822 19.00 -7.56 -10.90
CA HIS A 822 18.33 -6.40 -10.31
C HIS A 822 19.39 -5.40 -9.85
N SER A 823 18.97 -4.22 -9.38
CA SER A 823 19.92 -3.13 -9.11
C SER A 823 20.99 -3.50 -8.08
N LEU A 824 20.68 -4.37 -7.10
CA LEU A 824 21.67 -4.82 -6.11
C LEU A 824 22.72 -5.78 -6.71
N THR A 825 22.30 -6.74 -7.53
CA THR A 825 23.24 -7.63 -8.23
C THR A 825 24.03 -6.86 -9.28
N ALA A 826 23.43 -5.87 -9.94
CA ALA A 826 24.14 -4.93 -10.81
C ALA A 826 25.27 -4.19 -10.08
N MET A 827 25.03 -3.69 -8.86
CA MET A 827 26.08 -3.05 -8.06
C MET A 827 27.22 -4.01 -7.72
N ARG A 828 26.89 -5.24 -7.30
CA ARG A 828 27.89 -6.27 -6.98
C ARG A 828 28.74 -6.62 -8.18
N LEU A 829 28.10 -6.78 -9.34
CA LEU A 829 28.79 -7.01 -10.61
C LEU A 829 29.77 -5.86 -10.90
N LEU A 830 29.32 -4.61 -10.84
CA LEU A 830 30.15 -3.45 -11.17
C LEU A 830 31.28 -3.21 -10.15
N ALA A 831 31.07 -3.57 -8.88
CA ALA A 831 32.12 -3.56 -7.87
C ALA A 831 33.21 -4.60 -8.19
N ARG A 832 32.83 -5.82 -8.59
CA ARG A 832 33.78 -6.86 -9.02
C ARG A 832 34.46 -6.51 -10.34
N VAL A 833 33.76 -5.86 -11.26
CA VAL A 833 34.37 -5.29 -12.48
C VAL A 833 35.44 -4.27 -12.13
N LYS A 834 35.17 -3.35 -11.19
CA LYS A 834 36.17 -2.39 -10.72
C LYS A 834 37.37 -3.08 -10.07
N GLU A 835 37.13 -4.10 -9.24
CA GLU A 835 38.20 -4.86 -8.57
C GLU A 835 39.08 -5.61 -9.56
N HIS A 836 38.48 -6.25 -10.56
CA HIS A 836 39.19 -7.09 -11.51
C HIS A 836 39.89 -6.29 -12.63
N PHE A 837 39.21 -5.28 -13.17
CA PHE A 837 39.70 -4.51 -14.32
C PHE A 837 40.29 -3.15 -13.94
N GLY A 838 40.17 -2.71 -12.69
CA GLY A 838 40.63 -1.39 -12.24
C GLY A 838 39.79 -0.21 -12.75
N VAL A 839 38.73 -0.48 -13.52
CA VAL A 839 37.89 0.54 -14.18
C VAL A 839 36.58 0.74 -13.43
N ARG A 840 36.22 2.00 -13.15
CA ARG A 840 34.92 2.35 -12.57
C ARG A 840 33.87 2.48 -13.68
N VAL A 841 32.96 1.51 -13.75
CA VAL A 841 31.82 1.52 -14.68
C VAL A 841 30.55 2.03 -13.95
N PRO A 842 29.93 3.14 -14.40
CA PRO A 842 28.69 3.63 -13.83
C PRO A 842 27.52 2.64 -14.03
N VAL A 843 26.58 2.57 -13.09
CA VAL A 843 25.39 1.70 -13.19
C VAL A 843 24.55 1.98 -14.43
N ARG A 844 24.39 3.25 -14.77
CA ARG A 844 23.71 3.68 -16.00
C ARG A 844 24.28 3.05 -17.27
N THR A 845 25.56 2.67 -17.26
CA THR A 845 26.22 2.02 -18.40
C THR A 845 25.70 0.60 -18.56
N LEU A 846 25.60 -0.18 -17.48
CA LEU A 846 24.98 -1.50 -17.49
C LEU A 846 23.49 -1.43 -17.86
N MET A 847 22.77 -0.39 -17.43
CA MET A 847 21.37 -0.18 -17.82
C MET A 847 21.21 0.07 -19.34
N LYS A 848 22.14 0.81 -19.95
CA LYS A 848 22.15 1.09 -21.39
C LYS A 848 22.66 -0.09 -22.23
N LYS A 849 23.65 -0.80 -21.71
CA LYS A 849 24.32 -1.95 -22.36
C LYS A 849 24.22 -3.16 -21.44
N PRO A 850 23.02 -3.76 -21.31
CA PRO A 850 22.80 -4.82 -20.34
C PRO A 850 23.29 -6.19 -20.82
N ARG A 851 23.65 -6.32 -22.10
CA ARG A 851 24.19 -7.56 -22.66
C ARG A 851 25.66 -7.70 -22.30
N LEU A 852 26.08 -8.93 -22.04
CA LEU A 852 27.44 -9.24 -21.64
C LEU A 852 28.47 -8.71 -22.65
N LEU A 853 28.30 -9.00 -23.95
CA LEU A 853 29.23 -8.52 -25.00
C LEU A 853 29.33 -6.99 -25.09
N SER A 854 28.20 -6.27 -25.01
CA SER A 854 28.22 -4.82 -25.13
C SER A 854 28.78 -4.13 -23.89
N LEU A 855 28.59 -4.73 -22.71
CA LEU A 855 29.23 -4.28 -21.48
C LEU A 855 30.75 -4.55 -21.49
N ALA A 856 31.19 -5.69 -22.02
CA ALA A 856 32.61 -6.03 -22.13
C ALA A 856 33.37 -5.02 -22.99
N GLY A 857 32.85 -4.66 -24.17
CA GLY A 857 33.49 -3.66 -25.02
C GLY A 857 33.57 -2.26 -24.39
N GLU A 858 32.62 -1.92 -23.52
CA GLU A 858 32.64 -0.65 -22.79
C GLU A 858 33.66 -0.63 -21.62
N ILE A 859 33.90 -1.78 -20.99
CA ILE A 859 34.97 -1.95 -20.00
C ILE A 859 36.33 -1.74 -20.65
N GLU A 860 36.58 -2.39 -21.79
CA GLU A 860 37.84 -2.26 -22.55
C GLU A 860 38.07 -0.83 -23.03
N SER A 861 37.06 -0.19 -23.63
CA SER A 861 37.16 1.19 -24.09
C SER A 861 37.55 2.17 -22.97
N ARG A 862 37.13 1.90 -21.72
CA ARG A 862 37.48 2.72 -20.56
C ARG A 862 38.85 2.40 -19.99
N ALA A 863 39.25 1.12 -20.00
CA ALA A 863 40.59 0.70 -19.61
C ALA A 863 41.65 1.38 -20.50
N ASP A 864 41.43 1.41 -21.82
CA ASP A 864 42.32 2.06 -22.78
C ASP A 864 42.37 3.59 -22.59
N GLY A 865 41.21 4.21 -22.29
CA GLY A 865 41.10 5.65 -22.05
C GLY A 865 41.79 6.14 -20.76
N ASP A 866 41.82 5.33 -19.71
CA ASP A 866 42.54 5.63 -18.46
C ASP A 866 44.06 5.40 -18.58
N VAL A 867 44.50 4.54 -19.52
CA VAL A 867 45.93 4.36 -19.86
C VAL A 867 46.47 5.54 -20.68
N GLN A 868 45.64 6.21 -21.49
CA GLN A 868 46.03 7.41 -22.25
C GLN A 868 45.97 8.72 -21.45
N ARG A 869 45.33 8.76 -20.27
CA ARG A 869 45.24 9.94 -19.39
C ARG A 869 46.24 9.93 -18.22
N ARG A 870 46.97 8.84 -18.03
CA ARG A 870 48.15 8.76 -17.19
C ARG A 870 49.39 9.02 -18.03
#